data_AF-A0A6M1U9M1-F1
#
_entry.id   AF-A0A6M1U9M1-F1
#
_cell.length_a   1.000
_cell.length_b   1.000
_cell.length_c   1.000
_cell.angle_alpha   90.00
_cell.angle_beta   90.00
_cell.angle_gamma   90.00
#
_symmetry.space_group_name_H-M   'P 1'
#
loop_
_entity.id
_entity.type
_entity.pdbx_description
1 polymer ?
#
loop_
_entity_poly.entity_id
_entity_poly.type
_entity_poly.pdbx_seq_one_letter_code
_entity_poly.pdbx_strand_id
1 'polypeptide(L)'
;MSTTQVNSETTGNQSPPLMLVLDDGRILYVWTDNALADTATVELNARIYNADGTPATDQISLASLPAVDGSNGYDWDNLDLDLLPDGRVVVSYVRSATETGGDEPIFTILTPDTSTITITTPATEIQSSDTTGSESPPVTTVLDNGNILFVWSNNALSDGLTTMHVEGRIFNPNTGTWVTNDFRIGNVAIDGSDGSDLADLSVITLTGGNVVVGWARSHAETGNNEPVYTVLDQNGATVFSTAEVEGTDNESQSTVWESPPTLMALEDGRWMALWINDGYSNNSTTMSLEGRIFNADGTPATGDFRIGTGAVDGYDGYDVQHLSIVSLGNGTVAISYPAYDPSNTYPRFSIIDTDANGTTVVSDVQIPQSPSDIYTGPAKLAALGDSGYFVAVYPDGDAAFDTKTGLNYRIFDSDGNAFTGDIPLVLPNMAEGMNTNDGFDWDNFSVVYNPVARSFTVGWVGNDDGTGTGAFTSGPIDVSSYVSDSVVDGTAGDDTMTSGYQDTQGDEIDGADGLNDSISAGDGNDSVNAGDGDDSASGGAGNDSLSGGSGNDVLLGGDGDDLLQGNDGHDTLIGGEGSDVLVGGQGNDSLASGAGNDVLVMDVSGGNDTVSDFDFGDPFGTGFTNDQLDVSALDDGTGRGVTVWNTVVQDTGDGNARLVFPQGESLLLQGVSPATLTPQRLHSMGIPCFTAGTPIDTPGGPVPVEALRPGDLVLTRDNGPQPLLWSAMRRLSQADLVANPKLLPVEIAAGALGNDLRLDVSPQHAVLLRDPDGEERLFRAIHLARLKGGGVRQRMGCRGVTYVHLMFERHQVLRSAGLWSESFYPGPQALAALNRPALEELEALFPGICAAIYGPAARDIPRFRELPERLRDLRLPS
;
A
#
# COMPACT_ATOMS: atom_id res chain seq x y z
N MET A 1 -1.50 25.23 18.77
CA MET A 1 -0.95 26.47 18.19
C MET A 1 -0.91 27.60 19.20
N SER A 2 0.24 27.75 19.87
CA SER A 2 0.58 28.91 20.71
C SER A 2 2.06 29.21 20.53
N THR A 3 2.39 30.46 20.21
CA THR A 3 3.77 30.97 20.20
C THR A 3 4.09 31.58 21.55
N THR A 4 5.14 31.13 22.22
CA THR A 4 5.51 31.60 23.57
C THR A 4 7.01 31.89 23.63
N GLN A 5 7.42 32.99 24.27
CA GLN A 5 8.83 33.29 24.52
C GLN A 5 9.41 32.28 25.55
N VAL A 6 10.57 31.69 25.24
CA VAL A 6 11.19 30.64 26.07
C VAL A 6 12.06 31.22 27.18
N ASN A 7 12.87 32.22 26.87
CA ASN A 7 13.72 32.92 27.81
C ASN A 7 13.01 34.10 28.50
N SER A 8 13.68 34.72 29.47
CA SER A 8 13.25 35.94 30.15
C SER A 8 14.31 37.04 30.18
N GLU A 9 15.55 36.72 29.81
CA GLU A 9 16.60 37.70 29.58
C GLU A 9 16.39 38.45 28.26
N THR A 10 16.87 39.70 28.22
CA THR A 10 16.76 40.58 27.05
C THR A 10 18.11 41.22 26.69
N THR A 11 19.19 40.45 26.81
CA THR A 11 20.54 40.77 26.32
C THR A 11 21.38 39.51 26.14
N GLY A 12 22.14 39.41 25.04
CA GLY A 12 23.21 38.42 24.86
C GLY A 12 22.78 37.22 24.02
N ASN A 13 23.64 36.84 23.07
CA ASN A 13 23.41 35.73 22.13
C ASN A 13 23.01 34.46 22.91
N GLN A 14 21.84 33.92 22.61
CA GLN A 14 21.31 32.72 23.26
C GLN A 14 21.74 31.51 22.43
N SER A 15 22.06 30.38 23.05
CA SER A 15 22.20 29.15 22.25
C SER A 15 20.84 28.74 21.68
N PRO A 16 20.82 27.97 20.57
CA PRO A 16 19.70 27.11 20.26
C PRO A 16 19.23 26.33 21.50
N PRO A 17 17.91 26.30 21.79
CA PRO A 17 17.40 25.52 22.90
C PRO A 17 17.27 24.05 22.49
N LEU A 18 18.00 23.18 23.17
CA LEU A 18 17.78 21.74 23.05
C LEU A 18 16.45 21.37 23.73
N MET A 19 15.63 20.60 23.01
CA MET A 19 14.31 20.16 23.45
C MET A 19 14.32 18.66 23.69
N LEU A 20 13.85 18.23 24.86
CA LEU A 20 13.68 16.82 25.22
C LEU A 20 12.24 16.57 25.67
N VAL A 21 11.57 15.61 25.04
CA VAL A 21 10.23 15.17 25.44
C VAL A 21 10.34 14.21 26.62
N LEU A 22 9.61 14.50 27.69
CA LEU A 22 9.55 13.67 28.91
C LEU A 22 8.44 12.61 28.79
N ASP A 23 8.54 11.54 29.58
CA ASP A 23 7.57 10.41 29.60
C ASP A 23 6.09 10.83 29.77
N ASP A 24 5.83 11.97 30.41
CA ASP A 24 4.48 12.50 30.66
C ASP A 24 4.01 13.48 29.57
N GLY A 25 4.74 13.60 28.46
CA GLY A 25 4.45 14.49 27.34
C GLY A 25 4.81 15.95 27.59
N ARG A 26 5.42 16.32 28.72
CA ARG A 26 6.01 17.66 28.88
C ARG A 26 7.31 17.77 28.08
N ILE A 27 7.69 18.98 27.74
CA ILE A 27 8.92 19.25 26.98
C ILE A 27 9.87 20.07 27.86
N LEU A 28 11.07 19.55 28.08
CA LEU A 28 12.17 20.26 28.73
C LEU A 28 12.97 21.01 27.65
N TYR A 29 13.21 22.29 27.91
CA TYR A 29 14.10 23.15 27.14
C TYR A 29 15.35 23.40 27.97
N VAL A 30 16.53 23.30 27.38
CA VAL A 30 17.81 23.70 27.99
C VAL A 30 18.60 24.55 26.99
N TRP A 31 19.16 25.68 27.44
CA TRP A 31 19.94 26.62 26.62
C TRP A 31 20.96 27.37 27.47
N THR A 32 21.86 28.13 26.85
CA THR A 32 22.80 29.04 27.52
C THR A 32 22.54 30.51 27.20
N ASP A 33 22.80 31.39 28.17
CA ASP A 33 22.82 32.84 27.95
C ASP A 33 24.25 33.31 27.64
N ASN A 34 24.42 34.14 26.59
CA ASN A 34 25.73 34.62 26.10
C ASN A 34 26.61 33.52 25.50
N ALA A 35 26.02 32.60 24.74
CA ALA A 35 26.65 31.40 24.18
C ALA A 35 28.00 31.66 23.48
N LEU A 36 28.15 32.74 22.69
CA LEU A 36 29.40 33.10 21.99
C LEU A 36 30.54 33.67 22.88
N ALA A 37 30.55 33.45 24.19
CA ALA A 37 31.53 34.08 25.08
C ALA A 37 32.23 33.08 26.01
N ASP A 38 33.50 32.72 25.76
CA ASP A 38 34.31 31.99 26.75
C ASP A 38 34.52 32.82 28.03
N THR A 39 33.63 32.62 29.00
CA THR A 39 33.56 33.33 30.28
C THR A 39 32.87 32.49 31.34
N ALA A 40 33.26 32.67 32.60
CA ALA A 40 32.57 32.13 33.79
C ALA A 40 31.16 32.71 34.04
N THR A 41 30.49 33.20 33.00
CA THR A 41 29.14 33.78 33.02
C THR A 41 28.18 33.20 31.96
N VAL A 42 28.61 32.20 31.18
CA VAL A 42 27.72 31.43 30.31
C VAL A 42 26.97 30.40 31.16
N GLU A 43 25.83 30.82 31.70
CA GLU A 43 25.02 30.01 32.59
C GLU A 43 24.03 29.14 31.80
N LEU A 44 23.89 27.87 32.21
CA LEU A 44 22.81 27.01 31.75
C LEU A 44 21.47 27.47 32.34
N ASN A 45 20.44 27.47 31.50
CA ASN A 45 19.06 27.75 31.84
C ASN A 45 18.16 26.61 31.36
N ALA A 46 17.05 26.42 32.04
CA ALA A 46 16.06 25.42 31.66
C ALA A 46 14.62 25.90 31.88
N ARG A 47 13.68 25.30 31.14
CA ARG A 47 12.24 25.55 31.28
C ARG A 47 11.45 24.32 30.89
N ILE A 48 10.33 24.05 31.57
CA ILE A 48 9.42 22.97 31.21
C ILE A 48 8.14 23.57 30.62
N TYR A 49 7.68 23.01 29.51
CA TYR A 49 6.39 23.27 28.89
C TYR A 49 5.47 22.06 29.05
N ASN A 50 4.18 22.33 29.20
CA ASN A 50 3.14 21.32 29.07
C ASN A 50 3.04 20.86 27.62
N ALA A 51 2.46 19.67 27.42
CA ALA A 51 2.27 19.06 26.11
C ALA A 51 1.41 19.90 25.13
N ASP A 52 0.66 20.90 25.64
CA ASP A 52 -0.14 21.84 24.85
C ASP A 52 0.63 23.11 24.39
N GLY A 53 1.92 23.22 24.73
CA GLY A 53 2.76 24.39 24.42
C GLY A 53 2.63 25.54 25.42
N THR A 54 1.96 25.35 26.56
CA THR A 54 1.93 26.34 27.66
C THR A 54 3.09 26.15 28.64
N PRO A 55 3.71 27.22 29.20
CA PRO A 55 4.75 27.06 30.21
C PRO A 55 4.25 26.33 31.46
N ALA A 56 4.91 25.23 31.84
CA ALA A 56 4.71 24.55 33.12
C ALA A 56 5.55 25.22 34.23
N THR A 57 6.67 25.84 33.88
CA THR A 57 7.54 26.58 34.81
C THR A 57 7.88 28.00 34.33
N ASP A 58 8.30 28.84 35.26
CA ASP A 58 9.17 29.99 34.96
C ASP A 58 10.55 29.49 34.46
N GLN A 59 11.41 30.40 33.98
CA GLN A 59 12.81 30.08 33.69
C GLN A 59 13.53 29.64 34.97
N ILE A 60 14.29 28.56 34.88
CA ILE A 60 15.07 27.97 35.96
C ILE A 60 16.55 28.15 35.60
N SER A 61 17.23 29.07 36.28
CA SER A 61 18.69 29.21 36.19
C SER A 61 19.37 28.02 36.87
N LEU A 62 20.35 27.43 36.19
CA LEU A 62 21.19 26.33 36.66
C LEU A 62 22.60 26.81 37.06
N ALA A 63 22.79 28.11 37.32
CA ALA A 63 24.05 28.80 37.71
C ALA A 63 24.83 28.23 38.91
N SER A 64 24.30 27.19 39.58
CA SER A 64 25.06 26.39 40.54
C SER A 64 26.00 25.36 39.88
N LEU A 65 25.87 25.14 38.57
CA LEU A 65 26.75 24.32 37.75
C LEU A 65 27.91 25.19 37.17
N PRO A 66 29.04 24.60 36.76
CA PRO A 66 30.08 25.31 36.03
C PRO A 66 29.55 25.94 34.74
N ALA A 67 30.09 27.10 34.38
CA ALA A 67 29.78 27.78 33.13
C ALA A 67 30.17 26.93 31.91
N VAL A 68 29.39 27.04 30.84
CA VAL A 68 29.62 26.35 29.56
C VAL A 68 30.73 27.08 28.79
N ASP A 69 31.54 26.34 28.05
CA ASP A 69 32.49 26.91 27.09
C ASP A 69 31.75 27.42 25.82
N GLY A 70 32.27 28.45 25.15
CA GLY A 70 31.46 29.23 24.21
C GLY A 70 32.15 29.82 22.97
N SER A 71 33.48 29.86 22.85
CA SER A 71 34.09 30.54 21.68
C SER A 71 35.52 30.12 21.30
N ASN A 72 35.89 28.86 21.49
CA ASN A 72 37.21 28.31 21.10
C ASN A 72 37.16 27.33 19.90
N GLY A 73 35.99 27.11 19.28
CA GLY A 73 35.79 26.24 18.12
C GLY A 73 34.84 25.05 18.33
N TYR A 74 34.13 25.00 19.47
CA TYR A 74 33.08 24.01 19.76
C TYR A 74 31.67 24.63 19.78
N ASP A 75 31.47 25.78 19.14
CA ASP A 75 30.41 26.73 19.48
C ASP A 75 28.98 26.32 19.09
N TRP A 76 28.79 25.21 18.37
CA TRP A 76 27.49 24.82 17.81
C TRP A 76 26.80 23.69 18.59
N ASP A 77 27.53 22.63 19.00
CA ASP A 77 26.97 21.45 19.69
C ASP A 77 27.52 21.20 21.11
N ASN A 78 27.85 22.25 21.87
CA ASN A 78 28.44 22.10 23.21
C ASN A 78 27.45 21.65 24.32
N LEU A 79 26.32 21.03 23.97
CA LEU A 79 25.33 20.53 24.91
C LEU A 79 24.69 19.26 24.34
N ASP A 80 24.48 18.27 25.19
CA ASP A 80 23.73 17.05 24.86
C ASP A 80 22.71 16.71 25.96
N LEU A 81 21.58 16.13 25.58
CA LEU A 81 20.41 15.84 26.43
C LEU A 81 19.89 14.42 26.23
N ASP A 82 20.00 13.60 27.28
CA ASP A 82 19.66 12.18 27.22
C ASP A 82 18.59 11.83 28.28
N LEU A 83 17.51 11.12 27.89
CA LEU A 83 16.44 10.71 28.82
C LEU A 83 16.71 9.34 29.43
N LEU A 84 16.83 9.29 30.76
CA LEU A 84 16.96 8.04 31.50
C LEU A 84 15.60 7.33 31.67
N PRO A 85 15.54 5.98 31.67
CA PRO A 85 14.31 5.20 31.88
C PRO A 85 13.56 5.39 33.20
N ASP A 86 14.02 6.30 34.08
CA ASP A 86 13.35 6.70 35.31
C ASP A 86 12.91 8.18 35.31
N GLY A 87 12.85 8.81 34.13
CA GLY A 87 12.40 10.19 33.91
C GLY A 87 13.41 11.27 34.30
N ARG A 88 14.64 10.88 34.66
CA ARG A 88 15.76 11.81 34.86
C ARG A 88 16.41 12.18 33.54
N VAL A 89 17.04 13.35 33.47
CA VAL A 89 17.68 13.86 32.27
C VAL A 89 19.17 14.03 32.51
N VAL A 90 20.00 13.44 31.65
CA VAL A 90 21.43 13.73 31.57
C VAL A 90 21.61 15.02 30.81
N VAL A 91 22.51 15.88 31.28
CA VAL A 91 22.96 17.07 30.54
C VAL A 91 24.48 17.05 30.56
N SER A 92 25.11 17.01 29.39
CA SER A 92 26.57 16.98 29.26
C SER A 92 27.08 18.06 28.30
N TYR A 93 28.26 18.61 28.61
CA TYR A 93 28.82 19.81 27.99
C TYR A 93 30.29 20.01 28.38
N VAL A 94 31.03 20.87 27.66
CA VAL A 94 32.37 21.32 28.05
C VAL A 94 32.27 22.54 28.98
N ARG A 95 32.96 22.50 30.13
CA ARG A 95 33.06 23.65 31.05
C ARG A 95 34.08 24.68 30.55
N SER A 96 33.83 25.99 30.68
CA SER A 96 34.77 27.04 30.24
C SER A 96 36.17 26.94 30.88
N ALA A 97 37.21 27.21 30.10
CA ALA A 97 38.62 27.35 30.48
C ALA A 97 38.86 28.27 31.69
N THR A 98 37.93 29.20 31.94
CA THR A 98 38.00 30.16 33.04
C THR A 98 37.64 29.56 34.41
N GLU A 99 37.06 28.36 34.44
CA GLU A 99 36.72 27.61 35.65
C GLU A 99 37.86 26.72 36.19
N THR A 100 37.65 26.15 37.38
CA THR A 100 38.65 25.26 37.98
C THR A 100 38.70 23.91 37.26
N GLY A 101 39.62 23.81 36.30
CA GLY A 101 39.99 22.56 35.64
C GLY A 101 40.10 22.62 34.11
N GLY A 102 39.82 23.75 33.47
CA GLY A 102 39.96 23.88 32.01
C GLY A 102 38.79 23.31 31.21
N ASP A 103 38.93 23.34 29.88
CA ASP A 103 37.95 22.95 28.85
C ASP A 103 37.66 21.44 28.84
N GLU A 104 36.92 20.97 29.85
CA GLU A 104 36.70 19.54 30.05
C GLU A 104 35.22 19.10 29.96
N PRO A 105 34.98 17.89 29.41
CA PRO A 105 33.67 17.28 29.29
C PRO A 105 33.15 16.90 30.68
N ILE A 106 32.02 17.49 31.05
CA ILE A 106 31.32 17.23 32.31
C ILE A 106 29.87 16.83 32.04
N PHE A 107 29.23 16.22 33.03
CA PHE A 107 27.79 15.99 33.01
C PHE A 107 27.13 16.27 34.36
N THR A 108 25.83 16.50 34.33
CA THR A 108 24.93 16.54 35.48
C THR A 108 23.71 15.67 35.20
N ILE A 109 23.01 15.24 36.26
CA ILE A 109 21.72 14.56 36.12
C ILE A 109 20.64 15.40 36.79
N LEU A 110 19.72 15.89 35.99
CA LEU A 110 18.54 16.65 36.39
C LEU A 110 17.37 15.70 36.67
N THR A 111 16.45 16.11 37.53
CA THR A 111 15.15 15.48 37.71
C THR A 111 14.07 16.53 37.53
N PRO A 112 13.38 16.53 36.38
CA PRO A 112 12.18 17.33 36.15
C PRO A 112 11.03 16.87 37.04
N ASP A 113 10.48 17.77 37.85
CA ASP A 113 9.22 17.61 38.57
C ASP A 113 8.15 18.48 37.88
N THR A 114 6.90 18.32 38.27
CA THR A 114 5.70 19.05 37.82
C THR A 114 5.86 20.57 37.75
N SER A 115 6.69 21.20 38.59
CA SER A 115 6.90 22.65 38.58
C SER A 115 8.34 23.11 38.91
N THR A 116 9.33 22.22 38.82
CA THR A 116 10.73 22.55 39.16
C THR A 116 11.70 21.52 38.56
N ILE A 117 13.00 21.82 38.62
CA ILE A 117 14.07 20.91 38.23
C ILE A 117 15.03 20.81 39.41
N THR A 118 15.45 19.59 39.75
CA THR A 118 16.46 19.37 40.81
C THR A 118 17.71 18.70 40.25
N ILE A 119 18.88 19.22 40.59
CA ILE A 119 20.17 18.59 40.29
C ILE A 119 20.35 17.41 41.25
N THR A 120 20.32 16.18 40.74
CA THR A 120 20.49 14.94 41.53
C THR A 120 21.90 14.40 41.51
N THR A 121 22.57 14.48 40.35
CA THR A 121 24.03 14.32 40.25
C THR A 121 24.64 15.68 39.90
N PRO A 122 25.49 16.27 40.76
CA PRO A 122 26.15 17.53 40.47
C PRO A 122 27.10 17.39 39.26
N ALA A 123 27.55 18.51 38.71
CA ALA A 123 28.59 18.55 37.68
C ALA A 123 29.74 17.59 38.03
N THR A 124 29.94 16.58 37.17
CA THR A 124 30.86 15.46 37.35
C THR A 124 31.71 15.36 36.10
N GLU A 125 33.03 15.36 36.28
CA GLU A 125 34.03 15.23 35.22
C GLU A 125 33.97 13.83 34.59
N ILE A 126 33.88 13.77 33.26
CA ILE A 126 33.72 12.51 32.52
C ILE A 126 35.04 11.74 32.46
N GLN A 127 36.17 12.41 32.36
CA GLN A 127 37.49 11.78 32.32
C GLN A 127 37.95 11.24 33.69
N SER A 128 38.81 10.23 33.69
CA SER A 128 39.47 9.72 34.91
C SER A 128 40.86 10.29 35.12
N SER A 129 41.48 10.79 34.04
CA SER A 129 42.70 11.58 34.07
C SER A 129 42.77 12.52 32.87
N ASP A 130 42.59 13.82 33.11
CA ASP A 130 43.10 14.86 32.23
C ASP A 130 44.62 14.67 32.02
N THR A 131 45.05 14.74 30.76
CA THR A 131 46.46 14.72 30.36
C THR A 131 46.78 15.76 29.28
N THR A 132 45.83 16.64 28.98
CA THR A 132 45.69 17.38 27.73
C THR A 132 45.23 18.81 28.07
N GLY A 133 44.06 19.30 27.64
CA GLY A 133 43.59 20.63 28.01
C GLY A 133 42.73 21.35 26.98
N SER A 134 42.16 20.61 26.04
CA SER A 134 41.08 21.03 25.14
C SER A 134 40.43 19.74 24.65
N GLU A 135 39.22 19.44 25.11
CA GLU A 135 38.51 18.18 24.84
C GLU A 135 37.16 18.48 24.19
N SER A 136 36.67 17.59 23.32
CA SER A 136 35.42 17.85 22.59
C SER A 136 34.20 17.81 23.53
N PRO A 137 33.07 18.40 23.11
CA PRO A 137 31.77 18.06 23.66
C PRO A 137 31.59 16.53 23.72
N PRO A 138 31.06 16.01 24.84
CA PRO A 138 30.76 14.60 25.00
C PRO A 138 29.38 14.28 24.43
N VAL A 139 29.31 13.38 23.47
CA VAL A 139 28.06 12.81 22.99
C VAL A 139 27.68 11.61 23.85
N THR A 140 26.41 11.53 24.23
CA THR A 140 25.89 10.53 25.16
C THR A 140 24.89 9.58 24.51
N THR A 141 24.79 8.39 25.10
CA THR A 141 23.67 7.49 24.83
C THR A 141 23.35 6.66 26.07
N VAL A 142 22.06 6.48 26.35
CA VAL A 142 21.59 5.55 27.39
C VAL A 142 21.52 4.13 26.84
N LEU A 143 22.34 3.24 27.41
CA LEU A 143 22.37 1.82 27.06
C LEU A 143 21.13 1.08 27.60
N ASP A 144 20.72 -0.02 26.97
CA ASP A 144 19.60 -0.91 27.38
C ASP A 144 19.59 -1.29 28.87
N ASN A 145 20.76 -1.31 29.51
CA ASN A 145 20.94 -1.66 30.92
C ASN A 145 20.77 -0.45 31.89
N GLY A 146 20.41 0.73 31.37
CA GLY A 146 20.24 1.98 32.11
C GLY A 146 21.54 2.64 32.58
N ASN A 147 22.70 2.23 32.05
CA ASN A 147 23.95 2.99 32.19
C ASN A 147 24.06 4.02 31.06
N ILE A 148 24.81 5.08 31.31
CA ILE A 148 25.12 6.12 30.32
C ILE A 148 26.51 5.83 29.75
N LEU A 149 26.64 5.78 28.43
CA LEU A 149 27.93 5.84 27.75
C LEU A 149 28.20 7.30 27.37
N PHE A 150 29.36 7.81 27.78
CA PHE A 150 29.91 9.08 27.30
C PHE A 150 30.98 8.79 26.25
N VAL A 151 30.95 9.50 25.14
CA VAL A 151 31.86 9.41 24.00
C VAL A 151 32.44 10.80 23.74
N TRP A 152 33.76 10.96 23.77
CA TRP A 152 34.40 12.27 23.53
C TRP A 152 35.77 12.10 22.88
N SER A 153 36.24 13.14 22.19
CA SER A 153 37.59 13.21 21.67
C SER A 153 38.54 13.85 22.66
N ASN A 154 39.65 13.15 22.91
CA ASN A 154 40.74 13.62 23.75
C ASN A 154 41.71 14.49 22.93
N ASN A 155 42.15 15.63 23.47
CA ASN A 155 43.09 16.58 22.82
C ASN A 155 42.54 17.22 21.53
N ALA A 156 41.26 17.59 21.55
CA ALA A 156 40.43 17.93 20.40
C ALA A 156 40.94 19.11 19.53
N LEU A 157 41.39 20.23 20.10
CA LEU A 157 41.85 21.41 19.33
C LEU A 157 43.32 21.32 18.83
N SER A 158 43.84 20.11 18.54
CA SER A 158 45.30 19.88 18.37
C SER A 158 45.70 19.25 17.04
N ASP A 159 45.63 20.04 15.97
CA ASP A 159 46.17 19.77 14.62
C ASP A 159 47.36 18.79 14.55
N GLY A 160 47.15 17.72 13.80
CA GLY A 160 48.22 16.92 13.20
C GLY A 160 49.00 16.00 14.14
N LEU A 161 48.45 15.62 15.30
CA LEU A 161 49.12 14.72 16.25
C LEU A 161 48.46 13.33 16.32
N THR A 162 49.29 12.29 16.41
CA THR A 162 48.87 10.89 16.68
C THR A 162 48.38 10.67 18.13
N THR A 163 47.83 11.71 18.77
CA THR A 163 47.39 11.74 20.18
C THR A 163 45.91 12.04 20.33
N MET A 164 45.24 12.48 19.26
CA MET A 164 43.78 12.63 19.21
C MET A 164 43.12 11.28 18.97
N HIS A 165 42.28 10.82 19.88
CA HIS A 165 41.44 9.63 19.66
C HIS A 165 40.19 9.66 20.53
N VAL A 166 39.09 9.08 20.06
CA VAL A 166 37.85 9.05 20.84
C VAL A 166 37.96 8.03 21.95
N GLU A 167 37.56 8.47 23.12
CA GLU A 167 37.49 7.71 24.35
C GLU A 167 36.02 7.52 24.74
N GLY A 168 35.77 6.43 25.44
CA GLY A 168 34.49 6.09 26.02
C GLY A 168 34.61 5.88 27.51
N ARG A 169 33.53 6.18 28.24
CA ARG A 169 33.40 5.84 29.66
C ARG A 169 31.95 5.64 30.05
N ILE A 170 31.69 4.64 30.91
CA ILE A 170 30.32 4.24 31.26
C ILE A 170 30.03 4.55 32.72
N PHE A 171 28.93 5.26 32.98
CA PHE A 171 28.44 5.62 34.32
C PHE A 171 27.15 4.88 34.67
N ASN A 172 27.02 4.45 35.92
CA ASN A 172 25.75 3.93 36.43
C ASN A 172 25.01 5.04 37.22
N PRO A 173 23.90 5.59 36.69
CA PRO A 173 23.15 6.68 37.33
C PRO A 173 22.32 6.22 38.55
N ASN A 174 22.20 4.92 38.81
CA ASN A 174 21.48 4.35 39.95
C ASN A 174 22.37 4.14 41.18
N THR A 175 23.66 3.86 40.98
CA THR A 175 24.65 3.76 42.06
C THR A 175 25.51 5.02 42.20
N GLY A 176 25.52 5.90 41.20
CA GLY A 176 26.34 7.11 41.17
C GLY A 176 27.83 6.80 41.00
N THR A 177 28.17 5.78 40.19
CA THR A 177 29.54 5.28 40.05
C THR A 177 29.90 4.93 38.62
N TRP A 178 31.13 5.25 38.23
CA TRP A 178 31.76 4.75 37.02
C TRP A 178 31.82 3.21 36.99
N VAL A 179 31.37 2.63 35.88
CA VAL A 179 31.41 1.19 35.57
C VAL A 179 32.76 0.82 34.96
N THR A 180 33.33 1.72 34.14
CA THR A 180 34.62 1.56 33.49
C THR A 180 35.60 2.68 33.86
N ASN A 181 36.88 2.44 33.61
CA ASN A 181 37.83 3.53 33.35
C ASN A 181 37.65 3.98 31.89
N ASP A 182 38.31 5.07 31.53
CA ASP A 182 38.41 5.57 30.16
C ASP A 182 38.98 4.47 29.24
N PHE A 183 38.36 4.24 28.08
CA PHE A 183 38.79 3.25 27.09
C PHE A 183 38.78 3.84 25.69
N ARG A 184 39.65 3.35 24.80
CA ARG A 184 39.67 3.76 23.39
C ARG A 184 38.52 3.11 22.64
N ILE A 185 37.76 3.90 21.89
CA ILE A 185 36.66 3.39 21.04
C ILE A 185 37.22 2.83 19.72
N GLY A 186 38.21 3.47 19.10
CA GLY A 186 38.92 2.88 17.95
C GLY A 186 40.44 2.92 18.05
N ASN A 187 41.11 2.60 16.93
CA ASN A 187 42.55 2.36 16.86
C ASN A 187 43.32 3.33 15.93
N VAL A 188 42.64 4.31 15.33
CA VAL A 188 43.20 5.36 14.48
C VAL A 188 43.27 6.68 15.27
N ALA A 189 43.94 7.69 14.74
CA ALA A 189 43.86 9.06 15.26
C ALA A 189 42.76 9.85 14.50
N ILE A 190 42.08 10.75 15.19
CA ILE A 190 41.10 11.67 14.61
C ILE A 190 41.81 12.89 14.04
N ASP A 191 41.22 13.55 13.05
CA ASP A 191 41.74 14.82 12.56
C ASP A 191 41.44 16.01 13.47
N GLY A 192 42.28 17.03 13.35
CA GLY A 192 42.29 18.25 14.14
C GLY A 192 42.71 19.49 13.33
N SER A 193 42.64 19.42 12.00
CA SER A 193 43.56 20.13 11.10
C SER A 193 43.01 21.38 10.39
N ASP A 194 41.71 21.68 10.48
CA ASP A 194 41.11 22.83 9.79
C ASP A 194 40.20 23.71 10.65
N GLY A 195 39.92 23.34 11.90
CA GLY A 195 39.11 24.12 12.83
C GLY A 195 37.62 23.77 12.81
N SER A 196 37.26 22.70 12.10
CA SER A 196 35.92 22.08 12.09
C SER A 196 35.88 20.79 12.93
N ASP A 197 36.92 20.58 13.73
CA ASP A 197 37.24 19.29 14.31
C ASP A 197 36.44 19.04 15.60
N LEU A 198 35.49 18.09 15.51
CA LEU A 198 34.89 17.29 16.61
C LEU A 198 33.51 17.67 17.18
N ALA A 199 32.72 18.49 16.48
CA ALA A 199 31.28 18.56 16.78
C ALA A 199 30.56 17.24 16.37
N ASP A 200 30.89 16.66 15.21
CA ASP A 200 30.17 15.50 14.62
C ASP A 200 30.57 14.11 15.16
N LEU A 201 30.51 13.88 16.46
CA LEU A 201 30.55 12.51 17.01
C LEU A 201 29.15 11.88 16.95
N SER A 202 28.79 11.24 15.84
CA SER A 202 27.51 10.52 15.76
C SER A 202 27.52 9.25 16.63
N VAL A 203 26.60 9.13 17.58
CA VAL A 203 26.44 7.92 18.42
C VAL A 203 25.00 7.43 18.33
N ILE A 204 24.80 6.17 17.95
CA ILE A 204 23.48 5.52 17.90
C ILE A 204 23.48 4.18 18.63
N THR A 205 22.37 3.85 19.28
CA THR A 205 22.10 2.52 19.83
C THR A 205 21.16 1.76 18.91
N LEU A 206 21.50 0.51 18.57
CA LEU A 206 20.78 -0.32 17.60
C LEU A 206 19.72 -1.21 18.26
N THR A 207 18.73 -1.65 17.48
CA THR A 207 17.81 -2.72 17.88
C THR A 207 18.59 -4.00 18.20
N GLY A 208 18.68 -4.36 19.49
CA GLY A 208 19.53 -5.44 20.00
C GLY A 208 20.72 -4.98 20.87
N GLY A 209 20.87 -3.66 21.06
CA GLY A 209 21.69 -3.04 22.10
C GLY A 209 23.10 -2.62 21.68
N ASN A 210 23.63 -3.12 20.56
CA ASN A 210 24.95 -2.67 20.04
C ASN A 210 24.96 -1.15 19.83
N VAL A 211 26.10 -0.52 20.05
CA VAL A 211 26.27 0.94 19.84
C VAL A 211 27.20 1.16 18.65
N VAL A 212 26.88 2.12 17.79
CA VAL A 212 27.75 2.55 16.68
C VAL A 212 28.21 3.99 16.95
N VAL A 213 29.51 4.22 16.79
CA VAL A 213 30.15 5.53 16.92
C VAL A 213 30.77 5.90 15.58
N GLY A 214 30.29 6.99 14.97
CA GLY A 214 30.80 7.61 13.75
C GLY A 214 31.81 8.71 14.09
N TRP A 215 32.85 8.83 13.27
CA TRP A 215 33.91 9.83 13.42
C TRP A 215 34.63 10.04 12.06
N ALA A 216 35.47 11.06 11.93
CA ALA A 216 36.44 11.16 10.83
C ALA A 216 37.85 10.75 11.29
N ARG A 217 38.73 10.34 10.37
CA ARG A 217 40.14 10.02 10.69
C ARG A 217 41.12 11.05 10.12
N SER A 218 42.27 11.23 10.79
CA SER A 218 43.38 12.08 10.32
C SER A 218 44.35 11.35 9.40
N HIS A 219 44.94 12.09 8.44
CA HIS A 219 46.06 11.62 7.65
C HIS A 219 47.37 12.39 7.87
N ALA A 220 48.36 11.71 8.49
CA ALA A 220 49.73 12.20 8.61
C ALA A 220 50.61 12.00 7.34
N GLU A 221 50.03 11.53 6.23
CA GLU A 221 50.64 11.55 4.89
C GLU A 221 49.67 12.17 3.87
N THR A 222 50.17 12.63 2.73
CA THR A 222 49.48 13.63 1.90
C THR A 222 48.16 13.14 1.26
N GLY A 223 47.05 13.56 1.87
CA GLY A 223 45.69 13.54 1.30
C GLY A 223 44.89 12.30 1.66
N ASN A 224 44.09 12.37 2.72
CA ASN A 224 42.63 12.56 2.64
C ASN A 224 42.00 12.42 4.05
N ASN A 225 40.89 13.10 4.34
CA ASN A 225 40.03 12.80 5.50
C ASN A 225 38.88 11.89 5.07
N GLU A 226 38.62 10.81 5.82
CA GLU A 226 37.63 9.78 5.47
C GLU A 226 36.67 9.45 6.64
N PRO A 227 35.38 9.14 6.38
CA PRO A 227 34.40 8.75 7.39
C PRO A 227 34.66 7.31 7.85
N VAL A 228 34.67 7.11 9.16
CA VAL A 228 34.96 5.83 9.81
C VAL A 228 33.90 5.58 10.89
N TYR A 229 33.62 4.32 11.19
CA TYR A 229 32.76 3.95 12.30
C TYR A 229 33.44 2.92 13.21
N THR A 230 32.92 2.79 14.42
CA THR A 230 33.21 1.70 15.36
C THR A 230 31.91 1.10 15.88
N VAL A 231 31.80 -0.23 15.87
CA VAL A 231 30.71 -0.96 16.54
C VAL A 231 31.18 -1.47 17.89
N LEU A 232 30.42 -1.15 18.94
CA LEU A 232 30.59 -1.58 20.32
C LEU A 232 29.51 -2.61 20.70
N ASP A 233 29.81 -3.46 21.69
CA ASP A 233 28.83 -4.38 22.26
C ASP A 233 27.70 -3.66 23.02
N GLN A 234 26.64 -4.40 23.34
CA GLN A 234 25.49 -3.95 24.15
C GLN A 234 25.79 -3.41 25.57
N ASN A 235 27.06 -3.39 25.99
CA ASN A 235 27.51 -2.76 27.22
C ASN A 235 28.34 -1.49 26.96
N GLY A 236 28.50 -1.08 25.70
CA GLY A 236 29.28 0.07 25.25
C GLY A 236 30.79 -0.07 25.43
N ALA A 237 31.34 -1.25 25.76
CA ALA A 237 32.70 -1.38 26.30
C ALA A 237 33.64 -2.26 25.46
N THR A 238 33.12 -3.08 24.56
CA THR A 238 33.89 -4.02 23.75
C THR A 238 33.74 -3.70 22.26
N VAL A 239 34.83 -3.30 21.62
CA VAL A 239 34.88 -3.07 20.16
C VAL A 239 34.75 -4.40 19.39
N PHE A 240 33.80 -4.47 18.47
CA PHE A 240 33.67 -5.55 17.50
C PHE A 240 34.40 -5.24 16.18
N SER A 241 34.21 -4.03 15.66
CA SER A 241 34.78 -3.57 14.39
C SER A 241 35.09 -2.08 14.43
N THR A 242 36.14 -1.67 13.71
CA THR A 242 36.41 -0.28 13.32
C THR A 242 36.80 -0.31 11.84
N ALA A 243 36.12 0.44 10.97
CA ALA A 243 36.37 0.46 9.54
C ALA A 243 35.86 1.76 8.88
N GLU A 244 36.36 2.05 7.68
CA GLU A 244 35.82 3.09 6.80
C GLU A 244 34.35 2.83 6.48
N VAL A 245 33.56 3.90 6.33
CA VAL A 245 32.16 3.81 5.90
C VAL A 245 32.06 3.45 4.42
N GLU A 246 32.92 4.02 3.57
CA GLU A 246 32.94 3.78 2.12
C GLU A 246 33.35 2.35 1.72
N GLY A 247 32.95 1.91 0.52
CA GLY A 247 33.11 0.54 0.05
C GLY A 247 34.38 0.26 -0.75
N THR A 248 34.85 1.24 -1.54
CA THR A 248 36.09 1.15 -2.33
C THR A 248 36.58 2.51 -2.80
N ASP A 249 37.89 2.75 -2.62
CA ASP A 249 38.73 3.82 -3.21
C ASP A 249 38.82 3.83 -4.76
N ASN A 250 37.85 3.22 -5.44
CA ASN A 250 37.83 3.05 -6.90
C ASN A 250 37.27 4.29 -7.62
N GLU A 251 36.88 5.32 -6.87
CA GLU A 251 36.78 6.69 -7.36
C GLU A 251 38.09 7.06 -8.06
N SER A 252 38.02 7.45 -9.33
CA SER A 252 39.20 8.00 -10.03
C SER A 252 39.56 9.42 -9.56
N GLN A 253 38.92 9.88 -8.49
CA GLN A 253 38.98 11.21 -7.93
C GLN A 253 39.84 11.19 -6.68
N SER A 254 40.91 11.98 -6.70
CA SER A 254 41.63 12.36 -5.49
C SER A 254 40.96 13.59 -4.87
N THR A 255 39.68 13.49 -4.54
CA THR A 255 38.98 14.45 -3.67
C THR A 255 39.54 14.29 -2.27
N VAL A 256 39.79 15.39 -1.55
CA VAL A 256 40.73 15.38 -0.41
C VAL A 256 40.04 15.40 0.95
N TRP A 257 38.74 15.68 0.98
CA TRP A 257 38.02 15.95 2.21
C TRP A 257 36.62 15.35 2.12
N GLU A 258 36.37 14.31 2.92
CA GLU A 258 35.02 13.82 3.20
C GLU A 258 34.65 14.23 4.63
N SER A 259 33.35 14.41 4.86
CA SER A 259 32.83 14.78 6.16
C SER A 259 32.75 13.58 7.13
N PRO A 260 32.64 13.81 8.45
CA PRO A 260 32.21 12.79 9.40
C PRO A 260 30.87 12.16 9.01
N PRO A 261 30.58 10.90 9.40
CA PRO A 261 29.34 10.24 9.03
C PRO A 261 28.19 10.52 10.02
N THR A 262 27.07 11.04 9.53
CA THR A 262 25.80 11.08 10.27
C THR A 262 25.20 9.67 10.33
N LEU A 263 24.81 9.20 11.51
CA LEU A 263 24.33 7.82 11.70
C LEU A 263 22.83 7.74 12.04
N MET A 264 22.16 6.68 11.58
CA MET A 264 20.80 6.33 11.97
C MET A 264 20.63 4.81 12.17
N ALA A 265 20.02 4.42 13.29
CA ALA A 265 19.55 3.05 13.49
C ALA A 265 18.29 2.81 12.64
N LEU A 266 18.20 1.63 12.00
CA LEU A 266 17.02 1.20 11.26
C LEU A 266 16.21 0.20 12.09
N GLU A 267 14.90 0.17 11.87
CA GLU A 267 13.93 -0.58 12.70
C GLU A 267 14.19 -2.10 12.70
N ASP A 268 14.70 -2.62 11.57
CA ASP A 268 15.06 -4.03 11.41
C ASP A 268 16.40 -4.43 12.06
N GLY A 269 17.07 -3.48 12.73
CA GLY A 269 18.36 -3.67 13.40
C GLY A 269 19.59 -3.49 12.51
N ARG A 270 19.42 -3.13 11.24
CA ARG A 270 20.50 -2.51 10.45
C ARG A 270 20.74 -1.06 10.91
N TRP A 271 21.74 -0.42 10.32
CA TRP A 271 21.98 1.02 10.50
C TRP A 271 22.51 1.62 9.21
N MET A 272 22.30 2.92 9.05
CA MET A 272 22.72 3.70 7.90
C MET A 272 23.77 4.74 8.34
N ALA A 273 24.78 4.94 7.49
CA ALA A 273 25.69 6.08 7.58
C ALA A 273 25.50 6.96 6.35
N LEU A 274 25.50 8.27 6.56
CA LEU A 274 25.46 9.30 5.52
C LEU A 274 26.71 10.17 5.61
N TRP A 275 27.28 10.58 4.48
CA TRP A 275 28.41 11.51 4.43
C TRP A 275 28.36 12.38 3.17
N ILE A 276 29.05 13.52 3.22
CA ILE A 276 29.26 14.39 2.07
C ILE A 276 30.67 14.13 1.52
N ASN A 277 30.72 13.66 0.28
CA ASN A 277 31.93 13.55 -0.53
C ASN A 277 32.34 14.94 -1.05
N ASP A 278 33.64 15.24 -1.06
CA ASP A 278 34.23 16.54 -1.41
C ASP A 278 33.73 17.71 -0.54
N GLY A 279 33.42 17.44 0.74
CA GLY A 279 32.74 18.33 1.69
C GLY A 279 33.43 19.66 2.02
N TYR A 280 34.67 19.87 1.61
CA TYR A 280 35.40 21.14 1.76
C TYR A 280 35.42 22.01 0.49
N SER A 281 34.77 21.56 -0.59
CA SER A 281 34.79 22.27 -1.89
C SER A 281 33.60 23.22 -2.04
N ASN A 282 33.52 24.27 -1.22
CA ASN A 282 32.42 25.24 -1.18
C ASN A 282 31.98 25.67 -2.60
N ASN A 283 30.67 25.65 -2.86
CA ASN A 283 30.05 26.02 -4.14
C ASN A 283 30.54 25.20 -5.37
N SER A 284 30.90 23.92 -5.19
CA SER A 284 31.31 23.04 -6.30
C SER A 284 30.20 22.05 -6.71
N THR A 285 30.06 21.81 -8.00
CA THR A 285 29.16 20.77 -8.54
C THR A 285 29.65 19.33 -8.28
N THR A 286 30.72 19.16 -7.51
CA THR A 286 31.32 17.86 -7.17
C THR A 286 30.85 17.33 -5.81
N MET A 287 30.38 18.20 -4.91
CA MET A 287 29.87 17.79 -3.60
C MET A 287 28.66 16.85 -3.73
N SER A 288 28.65 15.76 -2.96
CA SER A 288 27.53 14.82 -2.96
C SER A 288 27.24 14.17 -1.63
N LEU A 289 25.94 14.13 -1.31
CA LEU A 289 25.42 13.31 -0.22
C LEU A 289 25.39 11.85 -0.65
N GLU A 290 26.08 11.02 0.10
CA GLU A 290 26.23 9.59 -0.11
C GLU A 290 25.80 8.85 1.15
N GLY A 291 25.39 7.59 0.97
CA GLY A 291 24.85 6.76 2.03
C GLY A 291 25.21 5.30 1.86
N ARG A 292 25.20 4.56 2.98
CA ARG A 292 25.40 3.12 3.01
C ARG A 292 24.69 2.48 4.19
N ILE A 293 24.11 1.30 3.98
CA ILE A 293 23.47 0.51 5.03
C ILE A 293 24.37 -0.67 5.43
N PHE A 294 24.42 -0.93 6.74
CA PHE A 294 25.23 -1.96 7.39
C PHE A 294 24.37 -2.85 8.28
N ASN A 295 24.83 -4.08 8.50
CA ASN A 295 24.26 -4.98 9.51
C ASN A 295 24.70 -4.57 10.93
N ALA A 296 23.99 -5.08 11.94
CA ALA A 296 24.28 -4.82 13.37
C ALA A 296 25.71 -5.18 13.85
N ASP A 297 26.47 -5.95 13.07
CA ASP A 297 27.87 -6.32 13.33
C ASP A 297 28.90 -5.45 12.58
N GLY A 298 28.43 -4.42 11.87
CA GLY A 298 29.23 -3.54 11.02
C GLY A 298 29.53 -4.08 9.62
N THR A 299 29.11 -5.29 9.26
CA THR A 299 29.32 -5.76 7.88
C THR A 299 28.41 -4.98 6.91
N PRO A 300 28.90 -4.50 5.76
CA PRO A 300 28.06 -3.81 4.79
C PRO A 300 26.88 -4.67 4.32
N ALA A 301 25.67 -4.10 4.37
CA ALA A 301 24.47 -4.69 3.77
C ALA A 301 24.33 -4.22 2.31
N THR A 302 24.69 -2.97 2.02
CA THR A 302 24.66 -2.38 0.67
C THR A 302 26.05 -1.97 0.16
N GLY A 303 26.12 -1.66 -1.13
CA GLY A 303 27.14 -0.75 -1.64
C GLY A 303 26.81 0.70 -1.30
N ASP A 304 27.73 1.59 -1.64
CA ASP A 304 27.58 3.04 -1.48
C ASP A 304 26.56 3.55 -2.51
N PHE A 305 25.68 4.47 -2.10
CA PHE A 305 24.63 5.02 -2.95
C PHE A 305 24.51 6.54 -2.80
N ARG A 306 24.18 7.22 -3.90
CA ARG A 306 23.97 8.67 -3.92
C ARG A 306 22.56 9.01 -3.44
N ILE A 307 22.45 10.00 -2.57
CA ILE A 307 21.18 10.60 -2.15
C ILE A 307 20.99 11.91 -2.92
N GLY A 308 19.78 12.08 -3.46
CA GLY A 308 19.45 13.24 -4.27
C GLY A 308 20.07 13.28 -5.67
N THR A 309 19.47 14.10 -6.52
CA THR A 309 19.88 14.30 -7.93
C THR A 309 20.82 15.48 -8.15
N GLY A 310 21.01 16.34 -7.14
CA GLY A 310 21.82 17.56 -7.21
C GLY A 310 23.24 17.39 -6.65
N ALA A 311 23.98 18.49 -6.61
CA ALA A 311 25.10 18.66 -5.68
C ALA A 311 24.56 19.25 -4.36
N VAL A 312 25.25 18.99 -3.25
CA VAL A 312 24.98 19.62 -1.95
C VAL A 312 25.68 20.99 -1.95
N ASP A 313 25.13 22.01 -1.29
CA ASP A 313 25.90 23.25 -1.04
C ASP A 313 26.55 23.22 0.34
N GLY A 314 27.73 23.84 0.43
CA GLY A 314 28.43 24.10 1.67
C GLY A 314 29.00 25.50 1.64
N TYR A 315 28.22 26.47 2.10
CA TYR A 315 28.56 27.88 1.96
C TYR A 315 29.65 28.29 2.97
N ASP A 316 29.68 27.64 4.13
CA ASP A 316 30.40 27.99 5.35
C ASP A 316 31.34 26.89 5.89
N GLY A 317 31.20 25.63 5.46
CA GLY A 317 32.25 24.61 5.54
C GLY A 317 31.95 23.44 6.48
N TYR A 318 31.80 22.25 5.86
CA TYR A 318 31.52 20.93 6.44
C TYR A 318 30.08 20.72 6.93
N ASP A 319 29.25 20.25 6.01
CA ASP A 319 27.80 20.46 6.04
C ASP A 319 26.97 19.22 6.46
N VAL A 320 27.55 18.30 7.25
CA VAL A 320 26.83 17.10 7.75
C VAL A 320 26.08 17.31 9.05
N GLN A 321 26.56 18.20 9.92
CA GLN A 321 25.93 18.54 11.21
C GLN A 321 24.48 19.01 10.99
N HIS A 322 24.22 19.58 9.81
CA HIS A 322 22.94 20.16 9.43
C HIS A 322 21.98 19.16 8.74
N LEU A 323 22.41 17.93 8.42
CA LEU A 323 21.51 16.91 7.87
C LEU A 323 20.42 16.56 8.88
N SER A 324 19.15 16.74 8.50
CA SER A 324 18.04 16.32 9.34
C SER A 324 17.47 15.01 8.82
N ILE A 325 17.50 13.98 9.66
CA ILE A 325 17.17 12.61 9.29
C ILE A 325 16.14 12.00 10.23
N VAL A 326 15.09 11.40 9.68
CA VAL A 326 14.02 10.74 10.45
C VAL A 326 13.59 9.44 9.78
N SER A 327 13.45 8.36 10.56
CA SER A 327 12.77 7.14 10.13
C SER A 327 11.26 7.34 10.22
N LEU A 328 10.52 6.81 9.26
CA LEU A 328 9.08 7.07 9.11
C LEU A 328 8.17 5.94 9.62
N GLY A 329 8.70 4.86 10.18
CA GLY A 329 7.91 3.73 10.72
C GLY A 329 7.50 2.65 9.72
N ASN A 330 7.73 2.88 8.43
CA ASN A 330 7.31 1.99 7.33
C ASN A 330 8.47 1.46 6.48
N GLY A 331 9.68 1.40 7.06
CA GLY A 331 10.90 1.00 6.34
C GLY A 331 11.50 2.10 5.44
N THR A 332 10.94 3.32 5.44
CA THR A 332 11.53 4.47 4.74
C THR A 332 12.19 5.47 5.70
N VAL A 333 13.13 6.25 5.18
CA VAL A 333 13.84 7.32 5.89
C VAL A 333 13.82 8.60 5.07
N ALA A 334 13.40 9.71 5.67
CA ALA A 334 13.49 11.04 5.09
C ALA A 334 14.80 11.74 5.52
N ILE A 335 15.51 12.31 4.56
CA ILE A 335 16.83 12.94 4.73
C ILE A 335 16.77 14.35 4.11
N SER A 336 16.84 15.40 4.93
CA SER A 336 16.89 16.79 4.48
C SER A 336 18.32 17.31 4.38
N TYR A 337 18.58 18.06 3.30
CA TYR A 337 19.89 18.62 2.97
C TYR A 337 19.75 19.92 2.13
N PRO A 338 20.71 20.85 2.18
CA PRO A 338 20.73 22.02 1.31
C PRO A 338 21.26 21.64 -0.08
N ALA A 339 20.55 22.03 -1.15
CA ALA A 339 21.00 21.74 -2.51
C ALA A 339 21.66 22.94 -3.19
N TYR A 340 22.77 22.67 -3.87
CA TYR A 340 23.49 23.64 -4.67
C TYR A 340 22.83 23.88 -6.03
N ASP A 341 22.47 25.14 -6.28
CA ASP A 341 22.19 25.67 -7.61
C ASP A 341 22.99 26.98 -7.78
N PRO A 342 23.65 27.20 -8.95
CA PRO A 342 24.46 28.40 -9.20
C PRO A 342 23.73 29.75 -9.14
N SER A 343 22.42 29.78 -8.89
CA SER A 343 21.60 30.99 -8.77
C SER A 343 21.04 31.24 -7.36
N ASN A 344 20.41 30.24 -6.73
CA ASN A 344 19.83 30.30 -5.38
C ASN A 344 19.94 28.91 -4.74
N THR A 345 20.38 28.77 -3.49
CA THR A 345 20.24 27.48 -2.77
C THR A 345 18.82 27.28 -2.25
N TYR A 346 18.44 26.02 -2.03
CA TYR A 346 17.09 25.67 -1.56
C TYR A 346 17.11 24.41 -0.68
N PRO A 347 16.19 24.30 0.31
CA PRO A 347 16.10 23.10 1.11
C PRO A 347 15.46 21.97 0.29
N ARG A 348 16.01 20.78 0.43
CA ARG A 348 15.45 19.55 -0.14
C ARG A 348 15.31 18.49 0.93
N PHE A 349 14.53 17.48 0.61
CA PHE A 349 14.68 16.17 1.24
C PHE A 349 14.59 15.07 0.17
N SER A 350 15.28 13.97 0.42
CA SER A 350 15.04 12.71 -0.29
C SER A 350 14.42 11.71 0.66
N ILE A 351 13.52 10.87 0.16
CA ILE A 351 13.03 9.70 0.90
C ILE A 351 13.68 8.46 0.30
N ILE A 352 14.27 7.66 1.18
CA ILE A 352 14.99 6.43 0.84
C ILE A 352 14.20 5.24 1.35
N ASP A 353 13.89 4.30 0.46
CA ASP A 353 13.44 2.97 0.84
C ASP A 353 14.65 2.16 1.33
N THR A 354 14.58 1.72 2.59
CA THR A 354 15.67 1.01 3.26
C THR A 354 15.47 -0.50 3.29
N ASP A 355 14.62 -1.10 2.44
CA ASP A 355 14.32 -2.55 2.40
C ASP A 355 15.55 -3.49 2.28
N ALA A 356 15.30 -4.80 2.20
CA ALA A 356 16.35 -5.81 2.10
C ALA A 356 17.20 -5.72 0.79
N ASN A 357 16.80 -4.89 -0.17
CA ASN A 357 17.51 -4.56 -1.41
C ASN A 357 17.95 -3.07 -1.44
N GLY A 358 17.67 -2.32 -0.37
CA GLY A 358 17.34 -0.90 -0.41
C GLY A 358 18.48 0.06 -0.67
N THR A 359 18.47 0.67 -1.86
CA THR A 359 19.13 1.95 -2.15
C THR A 359 18.26 2.80 -3.09
N THR A 360 16.93 2.64 -3.02
CA THR A 360 16.00 3.31 -3.94
C THR A 360 15.60 4.66 -3.35
N VAL A 361 15.95 5.74 -4.05
CA VAL A 361 15.37 7.07 -3.81
C VAL A 361 13.92 7.03 -4.28
N VAL A 362 12.98 7.00 -3.34
CA VAL A 362 11.52 7.02 -3.57
C VAL A 362 11.15 8.38 -4.18
N SER A 363 11.60 9.45 -3.53
CA SER A 363 11.41 10.81 -4.00
C SER A 363 12.57 11.73 -3.60
N ASP A 364 12.68 12.85 -4.31
CA ASP A 364 13.76 13.84 -4.14
C ASP A 364 13.17 15.24 -4.31
N VAL A 365 12.59 15.75 -3.24
CA VAL A 365 11.66 16.89 -3.23
C VAL A 365 12.39 18.18 -2.88
N GLN A 366 12.22 19.19 -3.73
CA GLN A 366 12.59 20.57 -3.39
C GLN A 366 11.44 21.23 -2.64
N ILE A 367 11.73 21.81 -1.47
CA ILE A 367 10.77 22.62 -0.72
C ILE A 367 10.68 24.00 -1.40
N PRO A 368 9.49 24.43 -1.89
CA PRO A 368 9.34 25.74 -2.53
C PRO A 368 9.53 26.90 -1.55
N GLN A 369 10.42 27.83 -1.89
CA GLN A 369 10.67 29.08 -1.16
C GLN A 369 10.28 30.32 -1.97
N SER A 370 10.26 31.50 -1.33
CA SER A 370 10.10 32.77 -2.05
C SER A 370 11.28 33.02 -3.02
N PRO A 371 11.04 33.46 -4.28
CA PRO A 371 12.11 33.70 -5.27
C PRO A 371 13.08 34.84 -4.93
N SER A 372 12.90 35.51 -3.79
CA SER A 372 13.82 36.54 -3.25
C SER A 372 15.02 35.95 -2.53
N ASP A 373 14.94 34.68 -2.12
CA ASP A 373 15.78 34.14 -1.05
C ASP A 373 16.85 33.26 -1.70
N ILE A 374 18.11 33.58 -1.41
CA ILE A 374 19.27 33.09 -2.18
C ILE A 374 20.19 32.17 -1.38
N TYR A 375 20.03 32.13 -0.05
CA TYR A 375 20.74 31.25 0.87
C TYR A 375 19.75 30.70 1.90
N THR A 376 19.54 29.39 1.91
CA THR A 376 18.66 28.69 2.87
C THR A 376 19.31 27.39 3.34
N GLY A 377 19.36 27.18 4.65
CA GLY A 377 19.76 25.90 5.24
C GLY A 377 18.72 24.78 5.03
N PRO A 378 19.05 23.54 5.45
CA PRO A 378 18.14 22.39 5.36
C PRO A 378 16.88 22.57 6.22
N ALA A 379 15.83 21.81 5.89
CA ALA A 379 14.65 21.74 6.73
C ALA A 379 14.91 20.79 7.91
N LYS A 380 14.56 21.19 9.13
CA LYS A 380 14.59 20.27 10.27
C LYS A 380 13.31 19.42 10.22
N LEU A 381 13.47 18.10 10.31
CA LEU A 381 12.41 17.09 10.16
C LEU A 381 12.00 16.49 11.51
N ALA A 382 10.74 16.11 11.65
CA ALA A 382 10.28 15.21 12.71
C ALA A 382 9.23 14.23 12.17
N ALA A 383 9.48 12.93 12.31
CA ALA A 383 8.48 11.89 12.04
C ALA A 383 7.31 12.03 13.02
N LEU A 384 6.08 11.86 12.53
CA LEU A 384 4.85 11.99 13.32
C LEU A 384 4.48 10.64 13.93
N GLY A 385 5.44 10.05 14.66
CA GLY A 385 5.42 8.64 15.05
C GLY A 385 5.63 7.72 13.86
N ASP A 386 5.25 6.46 14.01
CA ASP A 386 5.52 5.38 13.05
C ASP A 386 4.50 5.37 11.90
N SER A 387 4.11 6.55 11.42
CA SER A 387 2.91 6.80 10.61
C SER A 387 3.16 6.89 9.10
N GLY A 388 4.41 6.83 8.64
CA GLY A 388 4.79 7.23 7.29
C GLY A 388 4.83 8.75 7.07
N TYR A 389 4.30 9.57 7.99
CA TYR A 389 4.26 11.02 7.87
C TYR A 389 5.38 11.72 8.65
N PHE A 390 5.85 12.84 8.12
CA PHE A 390 6.76 13.74 8.81
C PHE A 390 6.40 15.21 8.60
N VAL A 391 6.76 16.05 9.56
CA VAL A 391 6.81 17.50 9.37
C VAL A 391 8.20 17.90 8.89
N ALA A 392 8.26 18.76 7.88
CA ALA A 392 9.46 19.52 7.52
C ALA A 392 9.24 20.98 7.90
N VAL A 393 10.11 21.51 8.76
CA VAL A 393 10.12 22.90 9.23
C VAL A 393 11.29 23.63 8.58
N TYR A 394 11.08 24.85 8.09
CA TYR A 394 12.10 25.56 7.33
C TYR A 394 11.96 27.10 7.38
N PRO A 395 13.08 27.82 7.19
CA PRO A 395 13.08 29.27 6.96
C PRO A 395 12.45 29.67 5.61
N ASP A 396 11.82 30.85 5.58
CA ASP A 396 11.28 31.57 4.41
C ASP A 396 11.74 33.03 4.54
N GLY A 397 12.74 33.40 3.74
CA GLY A 397 13.59 34.58 3.91
C GLY A 397 15.07 34.29 3.64
N ASP A 398 15.87 35.34 3.47
CA ASP A 398 17.32 35.26 3.20
C ASP A 398 18.10 34.97 4.49
N ALA A 399 18.56 33.73 4.66
CA ALA A 399 19.25 33.32 5.90
C ALA A 399 20.63 33.99 6.06
N ALA A 400 21.29 34.45 5.00
CA ALA A 400 22.67 34.94 5.09
C ALA A 400 22.81 36.44 5.40
N PHE A 401 21.72 37.24 5.39
CA PHE A 401 21.82 38.71 5.42
C PHE A 401 20.76 39.42 6.28
N ASP A 402 21.02 39.56 7.59
CA ASP A 402 20.48 40.59 8.53
C ASP A 402 19.03 41.05 8.23
N THR A 403 18.14 40.09 8.02
CA THR A 403 16.71 40.31 7.83
C THR A 403 15.93 39.22 8.54
N LYS A 404 14.77 39.59 9.10
CA LYS A 404 13.99 38.66 9.94
C LYS A 404 13.33 37.60 9.08
N THR A 405 13.79 36.37 9.25
CA THR A 405 13.33 35.20 8.49
C THR A 405 12.08 34.62 9.12
N GLY A 406 11.07 34.34 8.29
CA GLY A 406 9.86 33.64 8.71
C GLY A 406 10.15 32.15 8.87
N LEU A 407 9.45 31.48 9.78
CA LEU A 407 9.43 30.02 9.86
C LEU A 407 8.11 29.51 9.28
N ASN A 408 8.19 28.50 8.42
CA ASN A 408 7.05 27.75 7.89
C ASN A 408 7.21 26.25 8.22
N TYR A 409 6.13 25.50 8.10
CA TYR A 409 6.18 24.05 8.03
C TYR A 409 5.23 23.50 6.97
N ARG A 410 5.51 22.27 6.54
CA ARG A 410 4.57 21.40 5.83
C ARG A 410 4.64 19.98 6.39
N ILE A 411 3.55 19.24 6.27
CA ILE A 411 3.52 17.79 6.50
C ILE A 411 3.61 17.08 5.15
N PHE A 412 4.39 16.00 5.10
CA PHE A 412 4.61 15.15 3.93
C PHE A 412 4.34 13.68 4.30
N ASP A 413 3.91 12.89 3.31
CA ASP A 413 3.85 11.42 3.38
C ASP A 413 5.21 10.78 3.03
N SER A 414 5.29 9.45 3.10
CA SER A 414 6.51 8.69 2.77
C SER A 414 6.83 8.61 1.27
N ASP A 415 5.94 9.10 0.39
CA ASP A 415 6.24 9.30 -1.03
C ASP A 415 6.77 10.72 -1.31
N GLY A 416 6.68 11.63 -0.35
CA GLY A 416 7.12 13.02 -0.44
C GLY A 416 6.08 13.96 -1.04
N ASN A 417 4.81 13.56 -1.10
CA ASN A 417 3.72 14.47 -1.45
C ASN A 417 3.43 15.41 -0.28
N ALA A 418 3.24 16.70 -0.57
CA ALA A 418 2.90 17.68 0.45
C ALA A 418 1.43 17.54 0.85
N PHE A 419 1.17 17.00 2.04
CA PHE A 419 -0.16 16.90 2.62
C PHE A 419 -0.74 18.28 2.98
N THR A 420 0.11 19.20 3.43
CA THR A 420 -0.27 20.60 3.69
C THR A 420 0.41 21.57 2.71
N GLY A 421 -0.27 22.68 2.41
CA GLY A 421 0.42 23.86 1.86
C GLY A 421 1.33 24.52 2.91
N ASP A 422 2.02 25.61 2.55
CA ASP A 422 2.83 26.41 3.48
C ASP A 422 1.99 26.91 4.66
N ILE A 423 2.38 26.52 5.89
CA ILE A 423 1.78 27.03 7.12
C ILE A 423 2.82 27.88 7.87
N PRO A 424 2.65 29.21 7.96
CA PRO A 424 3.57 30.07 8.69
C PRO A 424 3.42 29.91 10.20
N LEU A 425 4.54 29.58 10.85
CA LEU A 425 4.69 29.49 12.30
C LEU A 425 4.69 30.88 12.95
N VAL A 426 5.28 31.86 12.27
CA VAL A 426 5.40 33.25 12.74
C VAL A 426 4.55 34.17 11.85
N LEU A 427 3.57 34.86 12.45
CA LEU A 427 2.73 35.81 11.70
C LEU A 427 3.53 37.08 11.33
N PRO A 428 3.30 37.71 10.15
CA PRO A 428 4.04 38.91 9.67
C PRO A 428 4.00 40.18 10.54
N ASN A 429 3.36 40.14 11.71
CA ASN A 429 3.30 41.24 12.69
C ASN A 429 3.75 40.83 14.10
N MET A 430 4.19 39.57 14.31
CA MET A 430 5.02 39.22 15.46
C MET A 430 6.38 39.87 15.22
N ALA A 431 6.97 40.51 16.22
CA ALA A 431 8.10 41.40 15.98
C ALA A 431 9.40 40.68 15.58
N GLU A 432 9.48 39.36 15.79
CA GLU A 432 10.73 38.61 15.87
C GLU A 432 10.50 37.19 15.34
N GLY A 433 10.96 36.94 14.12
CA GLY A 433 11.23 35.59 13.61
C GLY A 433 12.66 35.18 14.01
N MET A 434 13.26 34.30 13.22
CA MET A 434 14.67 33.96 13.39
C MET A 434 15.55 35.16 13.10
N ASN A 435 16.63 35.27 13.86
CA ASN A 435 17.78 36.10 13.54
C ASN A 435 18.85 35.24 12.87
N THR A 436 19.77 35.88 12.16
CA THR A 436 20.90 35.23 11.49
C THR A 436 22.21 36.02 11.66
N ASN A 437 22.21 37.03 12.53
CA ASN A 437 23.38 37.83 12.91
C ASN A 437 23.98 37.41 14.27
N ASP A 438 23.37 36.44 14.95
CA ASP A 438 23.79 35.93 16.26
C ASP A 438 24.91 34.88 16.20
N GLY A 439 25.25 34.38 15.00
CA GLY A 439 26.30 33.38 14.77
C GLY A 439 25.81 31.93 14.72
N PHE A 440 24.49 31.70 14.61
CA PHE A 440 23.85 30.38 14.68
C PHE A 440 22.85 30.14 13.52
N ASP A 441 23.13 30.69 12.34
CA ASP A 441 22.14 30.96 11.29
C ASP A 441 21.34 29.73 10.77
N TRP A 442 21.87 28.51 10.83
CA TRP A 442 21.15 27.28 10.43
C TRP A 442 20.63 26.40 11.59
N ASP A 443 21.24 26.45 12.77
CA ASP A 443 20.79 25.71 13.98
C ASP A 443 19.91 26.52 14.93
N ASN A 444 19.62 27.77 14.57
CA ASN A 444 18.67 28.64 15.26
C ASN A 444 17.24 28.10 15.37
N PHE A 445 16.93 26.89 14.90
CA PHE A 445 15.69 26.18 15.20
C PHE A 445 15.85 24.66 15.27
N SER A 446 15.02 24.03 16.10
CA SER A 446 14.92 22.58 16.24
C SER A 446 13.45 22.16 16.31
N VAL A 447 13.16 20.90 15.96
CA VAL A 447 11.81 20.33 15.99
C VAL A 447 11.82 18.98 16.70
N VAL A 448 10.85 18.76 17.58
CA VAL A 448 10.64 17.48 18.27
C VAL A 448 9.20 17.02 18.13
N TYR A 449 8.99 15.72 17.90
CA TYR A 449 7.68 15.12 17.97
C TYR A 449 7.37 14.61 19.38
N ASN A 450 6.17 14.92 19.87
CA ASN A 450 5.68 14.50 21.16
C ASN A 450 4.59 13.43 20.97
N PRO A 451 4.89 12.13 21.18
CA PRO A 451 3.92 11.06 20.93
C PRO A 451 2.75 11.08 21.92
N VAL A 452 2.94 11.61 23.13
CA VAL A 452 1.88 11.65 24.17
C VAL A 452 0.79 12.66 23.82
N ALA A 453 1.16 13.82 23.27
CA ALA A 453 0.21 14.82 22.76
C ALA A 453 -0.07 14.71 21.25
N ARG A 454 0.59 13.76 20.56
CA ARG A 454 0.56 13.58 19.11
C ARG A 454 0.84 14.89 18.35
N SER A 455 1.85 15.64 18.78
CA SER A 455 2.10 17.01 18.30
C SER A 455 3.58 17.26 18.08
N PHE A 456 3.98 17.94 16.99
CA PHE A 456 5.33 18.49 16.92
C PHE A 456 5.42 19.84 17.63
N THR A 457 6.60 20.14 18.17
CA THR A 457 6.97 21.43 18.73
C THR A 457 8.26 21.92 18.09
N VAL A 458 8.29 23.21 17.73
CA VAL A 458 9.43 23.91 17.15
C VAL A 458 9.95 24.90 18.18
N GLY A 459 11.24 24.87 18.48
CA GLY A 459 11.95 25.90 19.23
C GLY A 459 12.83 26.71 18.29
N TRP A 460 13.00 28.01 18.54
CA TRP A 460 13.92 28.85 17.75
C TRP A 460 14.54 29.98 18.57
N VAL A 461 15.67 30.51 18.10
CA VAL A 461 16.41 31.65 18.65
C VAL A 461 15.98 32.95 17.97
N GLY A 462 15.84 34.01 18.78
CA GLY A 462 15.55 35.36 18.31
C GLY A 462 16.80 36.22 18.15
N ASN A 463 16.70 37.52 18.37
CA ASN A 463 17.78 38.49 18.12
C ASN A 463 18.94 38.36 19.14
N ASP A 464 20.11 38.94 18.82
CA ASP A 464 21.31 39.00 19.69
C ASP A 464 21.05 39.54 21.11
N ASP A 465 19.96 40.29 21.31
CA ASP A 465 19.49 40.76 22.60
C ASP A 465 18.49 39.81 23.27
N GLY A 466 18.47 38.53 22.88
CA GLY A 466 17.62 37.46 23.43
C GLY A 466 16.12 37.65 23.21
N THR A 467 15.66 38.77 22.65
CA THR A 467 14.24 38.94 22.36
C THR A 467 13.85 38.08 21.16
N GLY A 468 12.64 37.52 21.19
CA GLY A 468 12.13 36.68 20.10
C GLY A 468 12.42 35.18 20.17
N THR A 469 13.34 34.73 21.02
CA THR A 469 13.59 33.30 21.28
C THR A 469 12.31 32.63 21.78
N GLY A 470 11.81 31.64 21.05
CA GLY A 470 10.42 31.20 21.16
C GLY A 470 10.21 29.73 20.89
N ALA A 471 8.99 29.30 21.20
CA ALA A 471 8.50 27.97 20.90
C ALA A 471 7.09 28.02 20.32
N PHE A 472 6.79 27.10 19.40
CA PHE A 472 5.49 26.83 18.82
C PHE A 472 5.16 25.36 18.99
N THR A 473 3.98 25.05 19.54
CA THR A 473 3.41 23.70 19.52
C THR A 473 2.20 23.67 18.60
N SER A 474 2.19 22.73 17.65
CA SER A 474 1.08 22.49 16.72
C SER A 474 -0.25 22.29 17.46
N GLY A 475 -0.20 21.55 18.57
CA GLY A 475 -1.37 20.90 19.18
C GLY A 475 -1.52 19.49 18.58
N PRO A 476 -2.46 18.67 19.07
CA PRO A 476 -2.65 17.33 18.54
C PRO A 476 -2.87 17.34 17.03
N ILE A 477 -1.99 16.64 16.33
CA ILE A 477 -2.10 16.28 14.94
C ILE A 477 -2.75 14.91 14.95
N ASP A 478 -3.95 14.83 14.41
CA ASP A 478 -4.62 13.57 14.23
C ASP A 478 -3.98 12.85 13.05
N VAL A 479 -2.89 12.13 13.30
CA VAL A 479 -2.25 11.32 12.24
C VAL A 479 -3.10 10.09 11.91
N SER A 480 -4.06 9.74 12.76
CA SER A 480 -5.02 8.64 12.51
C SER A 480 -6.09 9.00 11.49
N SER A 481 -6.32 10.28 11.20
CA SER A 481 -7.12 10.67 10.02
C SER A 481 -6.29 10.68 8.73
N TYR A 482 -5.07 10.12 8.73
CA TYR A 482 -4.11 10.14 7.62
C TYR A 482 -3.33 8.82 7.43
N VAL A 483 -3.18 7.95 8.45
CA VAL A 483 -2.60 6.60 8.24
C VAL A 483 -3.65 5.66 7.65
N SER A 484 -3.27 4.90 6.62
CA SER A 484 -4.01 3.70 6.20
C SER A 484 -4.14 2.73 7.38
N ASP A 485 -5.33 2.17 7.54
CA ASP A 485 -5.80 1.62 8.82
C ASP A 485 -5.09 0.33 9.28
N SER A 486 -5.23 -0.01 10.56
CA SER A 486 -5.10 -1.39 11.03
C SER A 486 -6.34 -2.22 10.59
N VAL A 487 -6.50 -3.44 11.11
CA VAL A 487 -7.63 -4.28 10.71
C VAL A 487 -8.89 -3.84 11.44
N VAL A 488 -9.84 -3.26 10.71
CA VAL A 488 -11.20 -2.98 11.17
C VAL A 488 -11.89 -4.30 11.50
N ASP A 489 -12.05 -4.58 12.79
CA ASP A 489 -12.74 -5.78 13.28
C ASP A 489 -14.27 -5.60 13.27
N GLY A 490 -14.97 -6.56 12.67
CA GLY A 490 -16.40 -6.79 12.87
C GLY A 490 -16.67 -7.55 14.18
N THR A 491 -17.88 -8.09 14.34
CA THR A 491 -18.29 -8.79 15.55
C THR A 491 -18.36 -10.31 15.37
N ALA A 492 -19.42 -10.94 15.88
CA ALA A 492 -19.67 -12.38 15.77
C ALA A 492 -21.15 -12.65 15.45
N GLY A 493 -21.75 -11.74 14.67
CA GLY A 493 -23.02 -11.95 13.98
C GLY A 493 -23.39 -10.74 13.12
N ASP A 494 -24.09 -11.01 12.01
CA ASP A 494 -24.62 -10.10 10.98
C ASP A 494 -24.31 -8.59 11.16
N ASP A 495 -23.16 -8.15 10.64
CA ASP A 495 -22.67 -6.78 10.67
C ASP A 495 -22.89 -6.01 9.35
N THR A 496 -22.72 -4.69 9.40
CA THR A 496 -22.81 -3.81 8.23
C THR A 496 -21.70 -2.76 8.34
N MET A 497 -20.61 -3.02 7.63
CA MET A 497 -19.36 -2.29 7.65
C MET A 497 -19.27 -1.49 6.35
N THR A 498 -19.33 -0.18 6.45
CA THR A 498 -19.26 0.76 5.32
C THR A 498 -18.49 1.98 5.78
N SER A 499 -17.93 2.78 4.86
CA SER A 499 -17.30 4.08 5.17
C SER A 499 -17.94 4.80 6.38
N GLY A 500 -17.12 5.05 7.41
CA GLY A 500 -17.52 5.55 8.73
C GLY A 500 -18.00 4.49 9.73
N TYR A 501 -17.73 3.20 9.49
CA TYR A 501 -17.83 2.13 10.49
C TYR A 501 -16.55 2.12 11.30
N GLN A 502 -16.67 2.22 12.63
CA GLN A 502 -15.55 2.20 13.57
C GLN A 502 -15.65 1.01 14.51
N ASP A 503 -14.53 0.31 14.73
CA ASP A 503 -14.44 -0.89 15.57
C ASP A 503 -14.34 -0.57 17.09
N THR A 504 -13.96 -1.55 17.94
CA THR A 504 -13.79 -1.29 19.39
C THR A 504 -12.40 -0.81 19.81
N GLN A 505 -11.44 -0.81 18.89
CA GLN A 505 -10.06 -0.35 19.06
C GLN A 505 -9.94 1.14 18.70
N GLY A 506 -10.74 1.60 17.73
CA GLY A 506 -10.81 2.96 17.21
C GLY A 506 -10.63 3.06 15.68
N ASP A 507 -10.47 1.93 15.01
CA ASP A 507 -10.09 1.77 13.60
C ASP A 507 -11.36 1.94 12.72
N GLU A 508 -11.28 2.63 11.58
CA GLU A 508 -12.44 3.15 10.83
C GLU A 508 -12.27 3.03 9.30
N ILE A 509 -13.30 2.50 8.61
CA ILE A 509 -13.31 2.37 7.13
C ILE A 509 -13.37 3.78 6.49
N ASP A 510 -12.33 4.17 5.76
CA ASP A 510 -12.09 5.56 5.33
C ASP A 510 -12.47 5.85 3.86
N GLY A 511 -13.48 5.14 3.34
CA GLY A 511 -13.90 5.14 1.92
C GLY A 511 -14.36 6.45 1.23
N ALA A 512 -13.50 7.49 1.19
CA ALA A 512 -13.69 8.71 0.39
C ALA A 512 -12.42 9.52 0.07
N ASP A 513 -11.24 9.22 0.63
CA ASP A 513 -10.00 9.98 0.38
C ASP A 513 -8.91 9.23 -0.40
N GLY A 514 -9.07 7.92 -0.63
CA GLY A 514 -8.15 7.11 -1.43
C GLY A 514 -7.13 6.33 -0.59
N LEU A 515 -7.32 6.22 0.72
CA LEU A 515 -6.51 5.37 1.61
C LEU A 515 -6.94 3.90 1.52
N ASN A 516 -5.99 3.00 1.75
CA ASN A 516 -6.23 1.56 1.71
C ASN A 516 -6.73 1.06 3.07
N ASP A 517 -7.90 0.42 3.11
CA ASP A 517 -8.48 -0.18 4.30
C ASP A 517 -8.07 -1.66 4.48
N SER A 518 -7.99 -2.14 5.73
CA SER A 518 -7.91 -3.57 6.05
C SER A 518 -9.09 -3.98 6.92
N ILE A 519 -9.90 -4.96 6.51
CA ILE A 519 -11.20 -5.25 7.12
C ILE A 519 -11.37 -6.75 7.38
N SER A 520 -11.89 -7.11 8.55
CA SER A 520 -12.20 -8.49 8.96
C SER A 520 -13.57 -8.57 9.63
N ALA A 521 -14.61 -8.99 8.91
CA ALA A 521 -15.99 -8.95 9.41
C ALA A 521 -16.30 -10.02 10.49
N GLY A 522 -15.82 -11.26 10.33
CA GLY A 522 -15.75 -12.26 11.40
C GLY A 522 -16.69 -13.46 11.23
N ASP A 523 -17.48 -13.77 12.26
CA ASP A 523 -18.56 -14.78 12.17
C ASP A 523 -19.88 -14.01 11.91
N GLY A 524 -20.61 -14.24 10.82
CA GLY A 524 -21.76 -13.37 10.51
C GLY A 524 -22.55 -13.70 9.25
N ASN A 525 -23.25 -12.71 8.72
CA ASN A 525 -23.77 -12.67 7.34
C ASN A 525 -23.64 -11.20 6.97
N ASP A 526 -22.42 -10.83 6.63
CA ASP A 526 -21.92 -9.49 6.82
C ASP A 526 -21.96 -8.71 5.50
N SER A 527 -22.11 -7.39 5.60
CA SER A 527 -22.11 -6.52 4.44
C SER A 527 -20.97 -5.52 4.56
N VAL A 528 -19.92 -5.70 3.76
CA VAL A 528 -18.73 -4.85 3.72
C VAL A 528 -18.71 -4.01 2.45
N ASN A 529 -18.40 -2.73 2.57
CA ASN A 529 -18.01 -1.86 1.47
C ASN A 529 -16.83 -1.01 1.92
N ALA A 530 -15.63 -1.28 1.38
CA ALA A 530 -14.39 -0.62 1.76
C ALA A 530 -14.41 0.85 1.25
N GLY A 531 -13.98 1.14 0.03
CA GLY A 531 -14.42 2.37 -0.63
C GLY A 531 -13.59 2.84 -1.81
N ASP A 532 -12.77 3.86 -1.59
CA ASP A 532 -11.81 4.35 -2.57
C ASP A 532 -10.43 4.11 -1.93
N GLY A 533 -9.63 3.18 -2.48
CA GLY A 533 -8.40 2.64 -1.88
C GLY A 533 -7.99 1.33 -2.56
N ASP A 534 -6.73 0.88 -2.43
CA ASP A 534 -6.33 -0.50 -2.78
C ASP A 534 -6.56 -1.40 -1.54
N ASP A 535 -7.81 -1.83 -1.32
CA ASP A 535 -8.32 -2.34 -0.03
C ASP A 535 -8.11 -3.85 0.18
N SER A 536 -8.23 -4.33 1.43
CA SER A 536 -8.16 -5.76 1.77
C SER A 536 -9.25 -6.17 2.77
N ALA A 537 -10.33 -6.81 2.29
CA ALA A 537 -11.46 -7.22 3.11
C ALA A 537 -11.66 -8.75 3.19
N SER A 538 -11.95 -9.26 4.39
CA SER A 538 -12.36 -10.64 4.65
C SER A 538 -13.76 -10.68 5.27
N GLY A 539 -14.66 -11.50 4.71
CA GLY A 539 -15.97 -11.82 5.31
C GLY A 539 -15.78 -12.69 6.54
N GLY A 540 -15.53 -13.98 6.33
CA GLY A 540 -15.10 -14.92 7.37
C GLY A 540 -15.98 -16.16 7.40
N ALA A 541 -17.06 -16.16 8.19
CA ALA A 541 -17.90 -17.33 8.38
C ALA A 541 -19.41 -17.03 8.40
N GLY A 542 -20.03 -17.24 7.24
CA GLY A 542 -21.45 -17.15 6.94
C GLY A 542 -21.65 -16.51 5.57
N ASN A 543 -22.87 -16.09 5.22
CA ASN A 543 -23.15 -15.65 3.84
C ASN A 543 -22.92 -14.14 3.69
N ASP A 544 -21.75 -13.78 3.17
CA ASP A 544 -21.24 -12.41 3.20
C ASP A 544 -21.41 -11.67 1.86
N SER A 545 -21.34 -10.34 1.91
CA SER A 545 -21.47 -9.44 0.76
C SER A 545 -20.37 -8.37 0.82
N LEU A 546 -19.29 -8.59 0.08
CA LEU A 546 -18.10 -7.76 0.06
C LEU A 546 -18.04 -6.91 -1.21
N SER A 547 -17.82 -5.61 -1.04
CA SER A 547 -17.50 -4.66 -2.10
C SER A 547 -16.17 -3.99 -1.79
N GLY A 548 -15.23 -4.01 -2.74
CA GLY A 548 -14.02 -3.20 -2.71
C GLY A 548 -14.39 -1.75 -3.00
N GLY A 549 -14.04 -1.26 -4.18
CA GLY A 549 -14.66 -0.06 -4.76
C GLY A 549 -13.82 0.60 -5.85
N SER A 550 -12.97 1.55 -5.50
CA SER A 550 -12.07 2.24 -6.45
C SER A 550 -10.61 2.04 -6.07
N GLY A 551 -9.96 1.03 -6.65
CA GLY A 551 -8.54 0.70 -6.44
C GLY A 551 -8.32 -0.80 -6.65
N ASN A 552 -7.12 -1.31 -6.40
CA ASN A 552 -6.76 -2.71 -6.66
C ASN A 552 -7.01 -3.58 -5.42
N ASP A 553 -8.23 -4.10 -5.30
CA ASP A 553 -8.72 -4.67 -4.04
C ASP A 553 -8.38 -6.15 -3.83
N VAL A 554 -8.40 -6.61 -2.59
CA VAL A 554 -8.27 -8.02 -2.19
C VAL A 554 -9.48 -8.43 -1.34
N LEU A 555 -10.38 -9.24 -1.89
CA LEU A 555 -11.61 -9.67 -1.25
C LEU A 555 -11.58 -11.18 -0.98
N LEU A 556 -11.85 -11.60 0.26
CA LEU A 556 -11.95 -12.99 0.67
C LEU A 556 -13.33 -13.25 1.30
N GLY A 557 -14.16 -14.11 0.69
CA GLY A 557 -15.46 -14.50 1.23
C GLY A 557 -15.31 -15.30 2.53
N GLY A 558 -15.02 -16.59 2.41
CA GLY A 558 -14.72 -17.47 3.54
C GLY A 558 -15.55 -18.75 3.56
N ASP A 559 -16.21 -19.04 4.68
CA ASP A 559 -17.11 -20.20 4.86
C ASP A 559 -18.59 -19.76 4.64
N GLY A 560 -19.09 -19.69 3.40
CA GLY A 560 -20.41 -19.12 3.09
C GLY A 560 -20.92 -19.33 1.67
N ASP A 561 -22.17 -18.96 1.36
CA ASP A 561 -22.54 -18.65 -0.04
C ASP A 561 -22.46 -17.11 -0.21
N ASP A 562 -21.35 -16.63 -0.76
CA ASP A 562 -20.93 -15.22 -0.68
C ASP A 562 -21.15 -14.42 -1.98
N LEU A 563 -21.13 -13.09 -1.87
CA LEU A 563 -21.13 -12.14 -2.99
C LEU A 563 -19.91 -11.23 -2.89
N LEU A 564 -18.99 -11.33 -3.86
CA LEU A 564 -17.79 -10.51 -3.95
C LEU A 564 -17.86 -9.59 -5.18
N GLN A 565 -17.59 -8.30 -4.99
CA GLN A 565 -17.58 -7.28 -6.04
C GLN A 565 -16.31 -6.41 -5.93
N GLY A 566 -15.36 -6.52 -6.86
CA GLY A 566 -14.17 -5.66 -6.89
C GLY A 566 -14.51 -4.21 -7.23
N ASN A 567 -15.19 -4.02 -8.37
CA ASN A 567 -15.64 -2.76 -8.99
C ASN A 567 -14.57 -2.08 -9.88
N ASP A 568 -13.87 -1.02 -9.48
CA ASP A 568 -13.02 -0.21 -10.38
C ASP A 568 -11.52 -0.38 -10.07
N GLY A 569 -10.91 -1.47 -10.56
CA GLY A 569 -9.59 -1.88 -10.08
C GLY A 569 -8.83 -2.93 -10.88
N HIS A 570 -7.79 -3.53 -10.29
CA HIS A 570 -7.18 -4.79 -10.74
C HIS A 570 -7.21 -5.78 -9.59
N ASP A 571 -8.39 -6.39 -9.40
CA ASP A 571 -8.79 -6.91 -8.10
C ASP A 571 -8.43 -8.39 -7.93
N THR A 572 -8.35 -8.86 -6.69
CA THR A 572 -8.16 -10.26 -6.33
C THR A 572 -9.33 -10.74 -5.48
N LEU A 573 -10.20 -11.56 -6.06
CA LEU A 573 -11.39 -12.10 -5.38
C LEU A 573 -11.21 -13.60 -5.12
N ILE A 574 -11.41 -14.01 -3.87
CA ILE A 574 -11.36 -15.40 -3.42
C ILE A 574 -12.71 -15.71 -2.73
N GLY A 575 -13.55 -16.56 -3.32
CA GLY A 575 -14.83 -17.00 -2.74
C GLY A 575 -14.62 -17.78 -1.44
N GLY A 576 -14.56 -19.10 -1.53
CA GLY A 576 -14.12 -19.93 -0.40
C GLY A 576 -14.76 -21.32 -0.37
N GLU A 577 -15.52 -21.61 0.68
CA GLU A 577 -16.28 -22.85 0.88
C GLU A 577 -17.79 -22.58 0.87
N GLY A 578 -18.39 -22.57 -0.32
CA GLY A 578 -19.84 -22.59 -0.54
C GLY A 578 -20.17 -22.20 -1.97
N SER A 579 -21.36 -21.62 -2.23
CA SER A 579 -21.85 -21.37 -3.59
C SER A 579 -21.81 -19.89 -3.96
N ASP A 580 -20.65 -19.42 -4.40
CA ASP A 580 -20.31 -17.99 -4.42
C ASP A 580 -20.68 -17.26 -5.71
N VAL A 581 -20.75 -15.93 -5.65
CA VAL A 581 -20.93 -15.03 -6.80
C VAL A 581 -19.79 -14.01 -6.83
N LEU A 582 -18.92 -14.14 -7.82
CA LEU A 582 -17.76 -13.25 -8.00
C LEU A 582 -17.99 -12.32 -9.20
N VAL A 583 -17.85 -11.02 -8.97
CA VAL A 583 -17.86 -9.96 -9.98
C VAL A 583 -16.54 -9.22 -9.85
N GLY A 584 -15.63 -9.36 -10.82
CA GLY A 584 -14.36 -8.61 -10.82
C GLY A 584 -14.65 -7.11 -10.91
N GLY A 585 -14.85 -6.62 -12.12
CA GLY A 585 -15.31 -5.25 -12.34
C GLY A 585 -14.64 -4.66 -13.58
N GLN A 586 -14.30 -3.37 -13.57
CA GLN A 586 -13.51 -2.68 -14.59
C GLN A 586 -12.01 -2.94 -14.42
N GLY A 587 -11.52 -4.13 -14.76
CA GLY A 587 -10.14 -4.45 -14.45
C GLY A 587 -9.41 -5.48 -15.31
N ASN A 588 -8.52 -6.21 -14.65
CA ASN A 588 -7.80 -7.37 -15.19
C ASN A 588 -7.63 -8.36 -14.03
N ASP A 589 -8.75 -8.92 -13.59
CA ASP A 589 -8.89 -9.34 -12.20
C ASP A 589 -8.43 -10.79 -11.99
N SER A 590 -8.08 -11.14 -10.76
CA SER A 590 -7.59 -12.46 -10.34
C SER A 590 -8.63 -13.14 -9.46
N LEU A 591 -9.37 -14.08 -10.04
CA LEU A 591 -10.50 -14.77 -9.42
C LEU A 591 -10.11 -16.19 -8.98
N ALA A 592 -10.54 -16.58 -7.79
CA ALA A 592 -10.57 -17.96 -7.32
C ALA A 592 -11.94 -18.22 -6.69
N SER A 593 -12.77 -19.07 -7.29
CA SER A 593 -14.12 -19.30 -6.76
C SER A 593 -14.14 -20.24 -5.56
N GLY A 594 -13.16 -21.14 -5.44
CA GLY A 594 -13.07 -22.05 -4.31
C GLY A 594 -13.88 -23.33 -4.50
N ALA A 595 -14.82 -23.61 -3.59
CA ALA A 595 -15.37 -24.94 -3.38
C ALA A 595 -16.91 -24.98 -3.28
N GLY A 596 -17.61 -24.85 -4.40
CA GLY A 596 -19.02 -25.27 -4.45
C GLY A 596 -19.64 -25.38 -5.83
N ASN A 597 -20.51 -24.43 -6.16
CA ASN A 597 -21.14 -24.28 -7.47
C ASN A 597 -21.29 -22.79 -7.72
N ASP A 598 -20.26 -22.21 -8.33
CA ASP A 598 -20.02 -20.77 -8.20
C ASP A 598 -20.43 -20.03 -9.47
N VAL A 599 -20.61 -18.72 -9.40
CA VAL A 599 -21.02 -17.88 -10.54
C VAL A 599 -20.05 -16.73 -10.72
N LEU A 600 -19.23 -16.83 -11.76
CA LEU A 600 -18.38 -15.72 -12.20
C LEU A 600 -19.20 -14.84 -13.16
N VAL A 601 -19.32 -13.55 -12.87
CA VAL A 601 -20.08 -12.59 -13.68
C VAL A 601 -19.12 -11.73 -14.49
N MET A 602 -19.28 -11.74 -15.82
CA MET A 602 -18.51 -10.88 -16.72
C MET A 602 -19.31 -9.60 -17.03
N ASP A 603 -18.77 -8.44 -16.72
CA ASP A 603 -19.40 -7.13 -17.01
C ASP A 603 -18.78 -6.40 -18.22
N VAL A 604 -19.52 -5.44 -18.76
CA VAL A 604 -19.08 -4.60 -19.88
C VAL A 604 -17.89 -3.73 -19.47
N SER A 605 -16.82 -3.76 -20.26
CA SER A 605 -15.53 -3.10 -19.97
C SER A 605 -14.67 -3.76 -18.89
N GLY A 606 -15.01 -4.94 -18.37
CA GLY A 606 -14.20 -5.66 -17.39
C GLY A 606 -12.97 -6.38 -17.93
N GLY A 607 -12.13 -5.65 -18.65
CA GLY A 607 -10.85 -6.05 -19.27
C GLY A 607 -10.52 -7.55 -19.39
N ASN A 608 -9.48 -8.03 -18.70
CA ASN A 608 -8.79 -9.29 -19.06
C ASN A 608 -8.54 -10.28 -17.90
N ASP A 609 -9.57 -10.58 -17.16
CA ASP A 609 -9.57 -11.42 -15.95
C ASP A 609 -8.93 -12.80 -16.12
N THR A 610 -8.58 -13.39 -14.99
CA THR A 610 -7.99 -14.71 -14.84
C THR A 610 -8.69 -15.46 -13.72
N VAL A 611 -9.17 -16.68 -13.97
CA VAL A 611 -9.66 -17.59 -12.93
C VAL A 611 -8.68 -18.75 -12.75
N SER A 612 -8.37 -19.05 -11.48
CA SER A 612 -7.27 -19.96 -11.13
C SER A 612 -7.67 -21.43 -10.99
N ASP A 613 -8.95 -21.72 -10.73
CA ASP A 613 -9.43 -22.99 -10.15
C ASP A 613 -10.71 -23.60 -10.79
N PHE A 614 -11.55 -22.80 -11.46
CA PHE A 614 -12.81 -23.16 -12.17
C PHE A 614 -13.12 -24.67 -12.32
N ASP A 615 -14.09 -25.18 -11.55
CA ASP A 615 -14.48 -26.60 -11.52
C ASP A 615 -15.43 -27.00 -12.66
N PHE A 616 -14.92 -27.92 -13.50
CA PHE A 616 -15.69 -28.56 -14.58
C PHE A 616 -16.49 -29.80 -14.12
N GLY A 617 -16.67 -29.99 -12.81
CA GLY A 617 -17.47 -31.04 -12.19
C GLY A 617 -18.90 -31.10 -12.71
N ASP A 618 -19.46 -32.30 -12.80
CA ASP A 618 -20.91 -32.51 -12.97
C ASP A 618 -21.30 -33.79 -12.22
N PRO A 619 -21.20 -33.80 -10.87
CA PRO A 619 -21.45 -35.00 -10.06
C PRO A 619 -22.92 -35.48 -10.16
N PHE A 620 -23.84 -34.58 -10.53
CA PHE A 620 -25.27 -34.85 -10.63
C PHE A 620 -25.76 -35.18 -12.05
N GLY A 621 -24.93 -35.01 -13.08
CA GLY A 621 -25.25 -35.32 -14.47
C GLY A 621 -26.23 -34.34 -15.12
N THR A 622 -26.21 -33.08 -14.69
CA THR A 622 -27.10 -31.99 -15.12
C THR A 622 -26.82 -31.57 -16.56
N GLY A 623 -25.56 -31.67 -17.00
CA GLY A 623 -25.05 -31.11 -18.25
C GLY A 623 -24.45 -29.72 -18.12
N PHE A 624 -24.38 -29.16 -16.91
CA PHE A 624 -23.63 -27.96 -16.54
C PHE A 624 -22.42 -28.34 -15.68
N THR A 625 -21.42 -27.46 -15.67
CA THR A 625 -20.30 -27.51 -14.72
C THR A 625 -20.76 -27.04 -13.34
N ASN A 626 -20.04 -27.40 -12.26
CA ASN A 626 -20.31 -26.85 -10.93
C ASN A 626 -20.26 -25.32 -11.00
N ASP A 627 -19.17 -24.79 -11.57
CA ASP A 627 -18.99 -23.36 -11.72
C ASP A 627 -19.59 -22.89 -13.05
N GLN A 628 -20.19 -21.71 -13.04
CA GLN A 628 -20.90 -21.10 -14.16
C GLN A 628 -20.33 -19.72 -14.48
N LEU A 629 -20.52 -19.32 -15.73
CA LEU A 629 -20.15 -18.00 -16.24
C LEU A 629 -21.41 -17.25 -16.67
N ASP A 630 -21.73 -16.16 -15.99
CA ASP A 630 -22.77 -15.24 -16.45
C ASP A 630 -22.17 -14.20 -17.40
N VAL A 631 -22.58 -14.29 -18.67
CA VAL A 631 -22.18 -13.37 -19.75
C VAL A 631 -23.36 -12.51 -20.23
N SER A 632 -24.37 -12.30 -19.38
CA SER A 632 -25.61 -11.61 -19.74
C SER A 632 -25.47 -10.10 -19.93
N ALA A 633 -24.49 -9.47 -19.28
CA ALA A 633 -24.14 -8.06 -19.50
C ALA A 633 -23.42 -7.85 -20.84
N LEU A 634 -22.58 -8.80 -21.27
CA LEU A 634 -21.75 -8.69 -22.47
C LEU A 634 -22.55 -8.78 -23.79
N ASP A 635 -22.20 -7.93 -24.77
CA ASP A 635 -22.81 -7.90 -26.10
C ASP A 635 -21.81 -7.89 -27.29
N ASP A 636 -22.29 -8.15 -28.51
CA ASP A 636 -21.51 -8.26 -29.75
C ASP A 636 -21.10 -6.94 -30.43
N GLY A 637 -21.18 -5.81 -29.72
CA GLY A 637 -21.04 -4.45 -30.25
C GLY A 637 -22.24 -4.00 -31.10
N THR A 638 -23.32 -4.81 -31.14
CA THR A 638 -24.57 -4.48 -31.85
C THR A 638 -25.82 -4.63 -30.98
N GLY A 639 -25.66 -4.78 -29.66
CA GLY A 639 -26.72 -4.99 -28.68
C GLY A 639 -27.26 -6.42 -28.69
N ARG A 640 -26.42 -7.42 -29.01
CA ARG A 640 -26.79 -8.85 -28.94
C ARG A 640 -25.85 -9.60 -28.02
N GLY A 641 -26.41 -10.31 -27.05
CA GLY A 641 -25.63 -11.00 -26.02
C GLY A 641 -24.63 -12.03 -26.54
N VAL A 642 -23.63 -12.34 -25.71
CA VAL A 642 -22.61 -13.35 -25.94
C VAL A 642 -23.20 -14.78 -26.07
N THR A 643 -22.56 -15.58 -26.91
CA THR A 643 -22.91 -16.97 -27.25
C THR A 643 -21.64 -17.78 -27.49
N VAL A 644 -21.72 -19.12 -27.49
CA VAL A 644 -20.57 -20.01 -27.75
C VAL A 644 -19.94 -19.86 -29.15
N TRP A 645 -20.50 -18.97 -29.98
CA TRP A 645 -20.13 -18.73 -31.37
C TRP A 645 -19.43 -17.40 -31.63
N ASN A 646 -19.50 -16.48 -30.67
CA ASN A 646 -18.79 -15.21 -30.69
C ASN A 646 -17.80 -15.08 -29.51
N THR A 647 -17.80 -16.00 -28.54
CA THR A 647 -16.62 -16.28 -27.69
C THR A 647 -15.54 -17.01 -28.51
N VAL A 648 -14.31 -16.49 -28.49
CA VAL A 648 -13.14 -17.07 -29.16
C VAL A 648 -12.23 -17.70 -28.12
N VAL A 649 -12.04 -19.02 -28.17
CA VAL A 649 -11.04 -19.71 -27.33
C VAL A 649 -9.65 -19.55 -27.95
N GLN A 650 -8.72 -18.99 -27.19
CA GLN A 650 -7.31 -18.85 -27.55
C GLN A 650 -6.43 -19.75 -26.68
N ASP A 651 -5.31 -20.20 -27.25
CA ASP A 651 -4.24 -20.95 -26.57
C ASP A 651 -3.13 -19.97 -26.22
N THR A 652 -2.76 -19.89 -24.93
CA THR A 652 -1.69 -18.98 -24.48
C THR A 652 -0.29 -19.55 -24.72
N GLY A 653 -0.16 -20.86 -25.00
CA GLY A 653 1.10 -21.56 -25.16
C GLY A 653 1.61 -22.27 -23.90
N ASP A 654 1.15 -21.86 -22.72
CA ASP A 654 1.57 -22.40 -21.42
C ASP A 654 0.60 -23.45 -20.83
N GLY A 655 -0.44 -23.81 -21.59
CA GLY A 655 -1.43 -24.83 -21.21
C GLY A 655 -2.77 -24.27 -20.71
N ASN A 656 -2.88 -22.94 -20.58
CA ASN A 656 -4.11 -22.23 -20.20
C ASN A 656 -4.97 -21.88 -21.43
N ALA A 657 -6.22 -21.50 -21.19
CA ALA A 657 -7.15 -21.10 -22.26
C ALA A 657 -7.80 -19.75 -21.99
N ARG A 658 -7.68 -18.81 -22.92
CA ARG A 658 -8.34 -17.49 -22.83
C ARG A 658 -9.63 -17.48 -23.65
N LEU A 659 -10.76 -17.22 -23.00
CA LEU A 659 -12.04 -16.92 -23.62
C LEU A 659 -12.06 -15.43 -23.97
N VAL A 660 -12.03 -15.07 -25.25
CA VAL A 660 -12.14 -13.68 -25.69
C VAL A 660 -13.55 -13.39 -26.18
N PHE A 661 -14.19 -12.38 -25.61
CA PHE A 661 -15.54 -11.94 -25.93
C PHE A 661 -15.54 -10.88 -27.05
N PRO A 662 -16.70 -10.55 -27.63
CA PRO A 662 -16.75 -9.81 -28.89
C PRO A 662 -16.25 -8.37 -28.86
N GLN A 663 -16.33 -7.67 -27.71
CA GLN A 663 -15.94 -6.25 -27.59
C GLN A 663 -14.51 -6.06 -27.06
N GLY A 664 -13.89 -7.12 -26.54
CA GLY A 664 -12.46 -7.18 -26.23
C GLY A 664 -12.17 -7.80 -24.87
N GLU A 665 -13.18 -7.87 -24.01
CA GLU A 665 -13.15 -8.48 -22.69
C GLU A 665 -12.70 -9.94 -22.79
N SER A 666 -11.95 -10.45 -21.80
CA SER A 666 -11.50 -11.85 -21.86
C SER A 666 -11.17 -12.51 -20.53
N LEU A 667 -11.62 -13.75 -20.36
CA LEU A 667 -11.34 -14.57 -19.17
C LEU A 667 -10.28 -15.63 -19.46
N LEU A 668 -9.18 -15.63 -18.73
CA LEU A 668 -8.14 -16.67 -18.76
C LEU A 668 -8.45 -17.78 -17.75
N LEU A 669 -8.73 -18.99 -18.23
CA LEU A 669 -8.87 -20.17 -17.40
C LEU A 669 -7.49 -20.81 -17.20
N GLN A 670 -6.93 -20.71 -15.99
CA GLN A 670 -5.62 -21.27 -15.66
C GLN A 670 -5.68 -22.81 -15.57
N GLY A 671 -4.64 -23.50 -16.05
CA GLY A 671 -4.57 -24.97 -16.07
C GLY A 671 -5.54 -25.67 -17.05
N VAL A 672 -6.49 -24.94 -17.65
CA VAL A 672 -7.49 -25.49 -18.57
C VAL A 672 -6.96 -25.49 -20.01
N SER A 673 -6.74 -26.68 -20.56
CA SER A 673 -6.29 -26.80 -21.95
C SER A 673 -7.37 -26.32 -22.95
N PRO A 674 -7.04 -25.43 -23.91
CA PRO A 674 -7.98 -24.93 -24.93
C PRO A 674 -8.69 -26.02 -25.74
N ALA A 675 -8.02 -27.16 -25.93
CA ALA A 675 -8.58 -28.31 -26.65
C ALA A 675 -9.77 -28.98 -25.91
N THR A 676 -9.94 -28.71 -24.61
CA THR A 676 -11.07 -29.22 -23.81
C THR A 676 -12.30 -28.32 -23.90
N LEU A 677 -12.11 -27.02 -24.13
CA LEU A 677 -13.15 -26.00 -24.28
C LEU A 677 -13.81 -26.07 -25.65
N THR A 678 -14.37 -27.23 -25.98
CA THR A 678 -15.29 -27.29 -27.10
C THR A 678 -16.52 -26.45 -26.79
N PRO A 679 -17.31 -26.05 -27.79
CA PRO A 679 -18.55 -25.27 -27.55
C PRO A 679 -19.62 -26.00 -26.71
N GLN A 680 -19.36 -27.25 -26.35
CA GLN A 680 -20.16 -28.07 -25.44
C GLN A 680 -19.86 -27.65 -24.01
N ARG A 681 -18.57 -27.41 -23.75
CA ARG A 681 -18.04 -26.97 -22.48
C ARG A 681 -18.35 -25.50 -22.28
N LEU A 682 -18.14 -24.66 -23.29
CA LEU A 682 -18.62 -23.27 -23.26
C LEU A 682 -20.14 -23.21 -22.96
N HIS A 683 -20.94 -24.15 -23.49
CA HIS A 683 -22.36 -24.22 -23.15
C HIS A 683 -22.62 -24.76 -21.73
N SER A 684 -21.89 -25.77 -21.27
CA SER A 684 -22.02 -26.28 -19.89
C SER A 684 -21.50 -25.31 -18.83
N MET A 685 -20.69 -24.32 -19.22
CA MET A 685 -20.27 -23.17 -18.41
C MET A 685 -21.28 -22.00 -18.47
N GLY A 686 -22.44 -22.14 -19.13
CA GLY A 686 -23.53 -21.14 -19.12
C GLY A 686 -23.93 -20.54 -20.47
N ILE A 687 -23.15 -20.72 -21.55
CA ILE A 687 -23.25 -19.88 -22.75
C ILE A 687 -24.20 -20.48 -23.87
N PRO A 688 -25.09 -19.72 -24.57
CA PRO A 688 -26.27 -20.30 -25.27
C PRO A 688 -26.26 -20.50 -26.84
N CYS A 689 -27.23 -21.26 -27.41
CA CYS A 689 -27.35 -21.65 -28.86
C CYS A 689 -28.80 -22.00 -29.44
N PHE A 690 -29.25 -21.61 -30.70
CA PHE A 690 -30.66 -21.70 -31.32
C PHE A 690 -31.00 -21.08 -32.81
N THR A 691 -32.27 -20.70 -33.25
CA THR A 691 -32.86 -20.53 -34.68
C THR A 691 -32.89 -19.23 -35.53
N ALA A 692 -33.00 -19.44 -36.88
CA ALA A 692 -33.88 -18.73 -37.85
C ALA A 692 -34.49 -19.66 -38.96
N GLY A 693 -35.71 -19.41 -39.45
CA GLY A 693 -36.22 -19.80 -40.79
C GLY A 693 -37.42 -20.77 -40.92
N THR A 694 -37.97 -21.31 -39.83
CA THR A 694 -38.99 -22.40 -39.91
C THR A 694 -40.42 -21.85 -39.97
N PRO A 695 -41.30 -22.19 -40.94
CA PRO A 695 -42.66 -21.67 -40.97
C PRO A 695 -43.60 -22.41 -40.01
N ILE A 696 -44.42 -21.65 -39.28
CA ILE A 696 -45.42 -22.10 -38.30
C ILE A 696 -46.81 -21.64 -38.78
N ASP A 697 -47.80 -22.52 -38.80
CA ASP A 697 -49.14 -22.19 -39.29
C ASP A 697 -49.91 -21.29 -38.29
N THR A 698 -50.39 -20.13 -38.76
CA THR A 698 -51.31 -19.23 -38.01
C THR A 698 -52.66 -19.12 -38.75
N PRO A 699 -53.74 -18.60 -38.11
CA PRO A 699 -55.01 -18.34 -38.79
C PRO A 699 -54.92 -17.39 -39.99
N GLY A 700 -53.89 -16.53 -40.05
CA GLY A 700 -53.61 -15.64 -41.17
C GLY A 700 -52.74 -16.25 -42.28
N GLY A 701 -52.23 -17.47 -42.07
CA GLY A 701 -51.26 -18.15 -42.95
C GLY A 701 -49.94 -18.48 -42.21
N PRO A 702 -49.00 -19.18 -42.87
CA PRO A 702 -47.73 -19.55 -42.23
C PRO A 702 -46.80 -18.35 -41.99
N VAL A 703 -46.18 -18.29 -40.82
CA VAL A 703 -45.26 -17.22 -40.37
C VAL A 703 -43.92 -17.84 -39.94
N PRO A 704 -42.75 -17.25 -40.27
CA PRO A 704 -41.46 -17.74 -39.77
C PRO A 704 -41.40 -17.72 -38.23
N VAL A 705 -40.81 -18.76 -37.64
CA VAL A 705 -40.79 -18.98 -36.19
C VAL A 705 -40.09 -17.85 -35.43
N GLU A 706 -39.10 -17.19 -36.04
CA GLU A 706 -38.41 -16.01 -35.50
C GLU A 706 -39.24 -14.71 -35.59
N ALA A 707 -40.35 -14.71 -36.32
CA ALA A 707 -41.22 -13.55 -36.50
C ALA A 707 -42.44 -13.57 -35.55
N LEU A 708 -42.72 -14.71 -34.89
CA LEU A 708 -43.78 -14.81 -33.88
C LEU A 708 -43.42 -14.05 -32.60
N ARG A 709 -44.42 -13.49 -31.92
CA ARG A 709 -44.28 -12.78 -30.63
C ARG A 709 -45.34 -13.26 -29.63
N PRO A 710 -45.10 -13.14 -28.31
CA PRO A 710 -46.12 -13.39 -27.31
C PRO A 710 -47.43 -12.63 -27.63
N GLY A 711 -48.55 -13.34 -27.56
CA GLY A 711 -49.88 -12.89 -27.99
C GLY A 711 -50.32 -13.39 -29.37
N ASP A 712 -49.41 -13.78 -30.26
CA ASP A 712 -49.77 -14.27 -31.61
C ASP A 712 -50.54 -15.60 -31.58
N LEU A 713 -51.59 -15.72 -32.39
CA LEU A 713 -52.38 -16.95 -32.47
C LEU A 713 -51.72 -17.99 -33.39
N VAL A 714 -51.28 -19.11 -32.83
CA VAL A 714 -50.72 -20.26 -33.56
C VAL A 714 -51.77 -21.37 -33.68
N LEU A 715 -51.83 -22.06 -34.83
CA LEU A 715 -52.76 -23.16 -35.04
C LEU A 715 -52.28 -24.45 -34.33
N THR A 716 -53.09 -24.94 -33.39
CA THR A 716 -52.84 -26.19 -32.66
C THR A 716 -53.82 -27.29 -33.08
N ARG A 717 -53.42 -28.55 -32.91
CA ARG A 717 -54.18 -29.73 -33.36
C ARG A 717 -55.51 -29.91 -32.64
N ASP A 718 -55.48 -29.79 -31.31
CA ASP A 718 -56.57 -30.26 -30.45
C ASP A 718 -57.43 -29.10 -29.91
N ASN A 719 -56.86 -27.90 -29.80
CA ASN A 719 -57.46 -26.76 -29.10
C ASN A 719 -57.77 -25.55 -30.02
N GLY A 720 -57.64 -25.72 -31.35
CA GLY A 720 -57.81 -24.63 -32.32
C GLY A 720 -56.65 -23.62 -32.28
N PRO A 721 -56.85 -22.36 -32.74
CA PRO A 721 -55.87 -21.30 -32.58
C PRO A 721 -55.64 -21.00 -31.09
N GLN A 722 -54.39 -20.94 -30.65
CA GLN A 722 -54.00 -20.66 -29.26
C GLN A 722 -52.98 -19.51 -29.22
N PRO A 723 -53.05 -18.60 -28.24
CA PRO A 723 -52.09 -17.53 -28.10
C PRO A 723 -50.74 -18.09 -27.64
N LEU A 724 -49.68 -17.73 -28.35
CA LEU A 724 -48.30 -17.93 -27.92
C LEU A 724 -48.07 -17.13 -26.63
N LEU A 725 -47.56 -17.74 -25.57
CA LEU A 725 -47.32 -17.07 -24.30
C LEU A 725 -45.85 -16.71 -24.09
N TRP A 726 -44.93 -17.47 -24.69
CA TRP A 726 -43.49 -17.23 -24.56
C TRP A 726 -42.69 -17.82 -25.74
N SER A 727 -41.55 -17.21 -26.11
CA SER A 727 -40.68 -17.70 -27.19
C SER A 727 -39.25 -17.14 -27.14
N ALA A 728 -38.22 -17.98 -27.33
CA ALA A 728 -36.83 -17.53 -27.43
C ALA A 728 -35.96 -18.31 -28.44
N MET A 729 -34.85 -17.68 -28.83
CA MET A 729 -33.85 -18.07 -29.83
C MET A 729 -32.45 -17.67 -29.32
N ARG A 730 -31.38 -18.29 -29.83
CA ARG A 730 -29.93 -18.07 -29.63
C ARG A 730 -29.27 -18.50 -30.99
N ARG A 731 -28.03 -19.06 -31.14
CA ARG A 731 -27.48 -19.51 -32.48
C ARG A 731 -26.74 -20.90 -32.58
N LEU A 732 -26.67 -21.62 -33.72
CA LEU A 732 -25.61 -22.64 -34.02
C LEU A 732 -24.94 -22.43 -35.43
N SER A 733 -23.61 -22.52 -35.54
CA SER A 733 -22.76 -22.49 -36.76
C SER A 733 -22.15 -23.88 -37.11
N GLN A 734 -21.15 -23.99 -37.99
CA GLN A 734 -20.58 -25.27 -38.42
C GLN A 734 -19.70 -25.96 -37.34
N ALA A 735 -19.04 -25.19 -36.49
CA ALA A 735 -17.99 -25.71 -35.57
C ALA A 735 -18.57 -26.58 -34.44
N ASP A 736 -19.50 -26.11 -33.62
CA ASP A 736 -20.21 -26.97 -32.64
C ASP A 736 -20.94 -28.11 -33.31
N LEU A 737 -21.41 -27.98 -34.55
CA LEU A 737 -22.07 -29.11 -35.22
C LEU A 737 -21.07 -30.23 -35.59
N VAL A 738 -19.77 -29.91 -35.68
CA VAL A 738 -18.68 -30.89 -35.80
C VAL A 738 -18.20 -31.37 -34.43
N ALA A 739 -18.04 -30.47 -33.46
CA ALA A 739 -17.60 -30.80 -32.10
C ALA A 739 -18.67 -31.58 -31.31
N ASN A 740 -19.94 -31.30 -31.61
CA ASN A 740 -21.14 -31.86 -31.00
C ASN A 740 -22.01 -32.63 -32.02
N PRO A 741 -21.58 -33.81 -32.52
CA PRO A 741 -22.41 -34.61 -33.42
C PRO A 741 -23.78 -34.98 -32.82
N LYS A 742 -23.94 -34.92 -31.50
CA LYS A 742 -25.23 -35.12 -30.80
C LYS A 742 -26.22 -33.95 -30.94
N LEU A 743 -25.76 -32.75 -31.27
CA LEU A 743 -26.59 -31.59 -31.61
C LEU A 743 -26.79 -31.39 -33.11
N LEU A 744 -26.23 -32.25 -33.98
CA LEU A 744 -26.48 -32.18 -35.42
C LEU A 744 -27.99 -32.27 -35.72
N PRO A 745 -28.52 -31.37 -36.58
CA PRO A 745 -29.95 -31.27 -36.82
C PRO A 745 -30.48 -32.54 -37.43
N VAL A 746 -31.67 -32.95 -37.00
CA VAL A 746 -32.39 -34.02 -37.67
C VAL A 746 -33.16 -33.39 -38.82
N GLU A 747 -32.76 -33.75 -40.03
CA GLU A 747 -33.44 -33.40 -41.27
C GLU A 747 -34.57 -34.39 -41.52
N ILE A 748 -35.79 -33.86 -41.63
CA ILE A 748 -36.99 -34.55 -42.09
C ILE A 748 -37.21 -34.07 -43.54
N ALA A 749 -37.03 -34.96 -44.52
CA ALA A 749 -37.21 -34.63 -45.92
C ALA A 749 -38.69 -34.32 -46.22
N ALA A 750 -38.97 -33.48 -47.23
CA ALA A 750 -40.34 -33.17 -47.65
C ALA A 750 -41.11 -34.46 -48.01
N GLY A 751 -42.34 -34.59 -47.49
CA GLY A 751 -43.18 -35.77 -47.64
C GLY A 751 -42.76 -37.02 -46.84
N ALA A 752 -41.66 -36.98 -46.07
CA ALA A 752 -41.19 -38.15 -45.32
C ALA A 752 -42.11 -38.57 -44.17
N LEU A 753 -42.85 -37.62 -43.61
CA LEU A 753 -43.79 -37.77 -42.50
C LEU A 753 -45.15 -37.09 -42.78
N GLY A 754 -45.49 -36.86 -44.05
CA GLY A 754 -46.64 -36.03 -44.44
C GLY A 754 -46.41 -34.52 -44.27
N ASN A 755 -45.15 -34.09 -44.09
CA ASN A 755 -44.72 -32.70 -44.01
C ASN A 755 -44.58 -32.06 -45.41
N ASP A 756 -45.04 -30.83 -45.56
CA ASP A 756 -45.13 -30.14 -46.86
C ASP A 756 -43.75 -29.64 -47.35
N LEU A 757 -42.89 -29.21 -46.41
CA LEU A 757 -41.51 -28.78 -46.68
C LEU A 757 -40.52 -29.60 -45.86
N ARG A 758 -39.25 -29.55 -46.27
CA ARG A 758 -38.14 -30.06 -45.46
C ARG A 758 -38.07 -29.28 -44.14
N LEU A 759 -37.84 -30.00 -43.05
CA LEU A 759 -37.61 -29.46 -41.71
C LEU A 759 -36.23 -29.88 -41.20
N ASP A 760 -35.51 -28.96 -40.55
CA ASP A 760 -34.28 -29.25 -39.80
C ASP A 760 -34.57 -28.91 -38.33
N VAL A 761 -34.70 -29.93 -37.48
CA VAL A 761 -35.15 -29.79 -36.08
C VAL A 761 -34.09 -30.29 -35.09
N SER A 762 -34.24 -29.93 -33.81
CA SER A 762 -33.32 -30.42 -32.78
C SER A 762 -33.47 -31.93 -32.61
N PRO A 763 -32.40 -32.66 -32.24
CA PRO A 763 -32.47 -34.10 -31.97
C PRO A 763 -33.51 -34.48 -30.90
N GLN A 764 -33.72 -33.61 -29.92
CA GLN A 764 -34.69 -33.79 -28.82
C GLN A 764 -36.14 -33.60 -29.29
N HIS A 765 -36.39 -32.72 -30.27
CA HIS A 765 -37.72 -32.30 -30.72
C HIS A 765 -38.60 -33.47 -31.18
N ALA A 766 -39.85 -33.54 -30.73
CA ALA A 766 -40.80 -34.59 -31.07
C ALA A 766 -41.85 -34.18 -32.11
N VAL A 767 -42.18 -35.12 -33.00
CA VAL A 767 -43.19 -34.97 -34.05
C VAL A 767 -44.31 -35.98 -33.87
N LEU A 768 -45.54 -35.57 -34.15
CA LEU A 768 -46.74 -36.37 -33.91
C LEU A 768 -47.02 -37.30 -35.09
N LEU A 769 -47.08 -38.60 -34.83
CA LEU A 769 -47.35 -39.64 -35.82
C LEU A 769 -48.35 -40.66 -35.27
N ARG A 770 -48.98 -41.45 -36.16
CA ARG A 770 -49.72 -42.65 -35.75
C ARG A 770 -48.80 -43.86 -35.68
N ASP A 771 -48.92 -44.63 -34.60
CA ASP A 771 -48.28 -45.93 -34.45
C ASP A 771 -49.00 -47.02 -35.29
N PRO A 772 -48.43 -48.23 -35.44
CA PRO A 772 -49.01 -49.28 -36.28
C PRO A 772 -50.32 -49.89 -35.72
N ASP A 773 -50.65 -49.58 -34.46
CA ASP A 773 -51.87 -50.00 -33.79
C ASP A 773 -52.99 -48.95 -33.94
N GLY A 774 -52.63 -47.75 -34.45
CA GLY A 774 -53.54 -46.69 -34.90
C GLY A 774 -53.54 -45.43 -34.03
N GLU A 775 -52.78 -45.41 -32.93
CA GLU A 775 -52.79 -44.38 -31.90
C GLU A 775 -51.81 -43.24 -32.19
N GLU A 776 -52.17 -42.00 -31.83
CA GLU A 776 -51.33 -40.80 -32.05
C GLU A 776 -50.35 -40.56 -30.89
N ARG A 777 -49.05 -40.54 -31.18
CA ARG A 777 -47.96 -40.32 -30.21
C ARG A 777 -46.89 -39.38 -30.73
N LEU A 778 -46.14 -38.77 -29.81
CA LEU A 778 -45.02 -37.87 -30.11
C LEU A 778 -43.70 -38.66 -30.14
N PHE A 779 -43.01 -38.63 -31.28
CA PHE A 779 -41.75 -39.35 -31.48
C PHE A 779 -40.59 -38.38 -31.66
N ARG A 780 -39.57 -38.46 -30.79
CA ARG A 780 -38.35 -37.63 -30.89
C ARG A 780 -37.66 -37.83 -32.24
N ALA A 781 -37.21 -36.75 -32.85
CA ALA A 781 -36.58 -36.74 -34.16
C ALA A 781 -35.33 -37.64 -34.21
N ILE A 782 -34.52 -37.67 -33.15
CA ILE A 782 -33.36 -38.58 -33.06
C ILE A 782 -33.75 -40.07 -32.94
N HIS A 783 -34.96 -40.39 -32.45
CA HIS A 783 -35.48 -41.76 -32.47
C HIS A 783 -35.88 -42.14 -33.90
N LEU A 784 -36.56 -41.25 -34.63
CA LEU A 784 -36.96 -41.45 -36.02
C LEU A 784 -35.75 -41.56 -36.97
N ALA A 785 -34.71 -40.75 -36.75
CA ALA A 785 -33.45 -40.79 -37.52
C ALA A 785 -32.67 -42.10 -37.36
N ARG A 786 -33.00 -42.94 -36.37
CA ARG A 786 -32.41 -44.27 -36.14
C ARG A 786 -33.19 -45.41 -36.83
N LEU A 787 -34.36 -45.12 -37.41
CA LEU A 787 -35.21 -46.11 -38.08
C LEU A 787 -34.70 -46.45 -39.49
N LYS A 788 -34.99 -47.66 -39.96
CA LYS A 788 -34.58 -48.12 -41.31
C LYS A 788 -35.49 -47.57 -42.41
N GLY A 789 -35.33 -46.30 -42.74
CA GLY A 789 -36.04 -45.65 -43.85
C GLY A 789 -35.54 -44.22 -44.11
N GLY A 790 -34.95 -43.97 -45.29
CA GLY A 790 -34.19 -42.74 -45.58
C GLY A 790 -34.99 -41.45 -45.79
N GLY A 791 -36.09 -41.23 -45.07
CA GLY A 791 -36.85 -39.97 -45.05
C GLY A 791 -36.50 -39.04 -43.90
N VAL A 792 -36.01 -39.58 -42.77
CA VAL A 792 -35.55 -38.83 -41.60
C VAL A 792 -34.10 -39.22 -41.32
N ARG A 793 -33.20 -38.23 -41.14
CA ARG A 793 -31.77 -38.49 -40.94
C ARG A 793 -31.10 -37.38 -40.15
N GLN A 794 -30.02 -37.71 -39.44
CA GLN A 794 -29.15 -36.69 -38.87
C GLN A 794 -28.31 -36.05 -39.99
N ARG A 795 -28.32 -34.71 -40.07
CA ARG A 795 -27.76 -33.93 -41.18
C ARG A 795 -26.27 -33.65 -40.97
N MET A 796 -25.45 -34.67 -41.23
CA MET A 796 -23.99 -34.58 -41.19
C MET A 796 -23.46 -33.46 -42.10
N GLY A 797 -22.44 -32.72 -41.63
CA GLY A 797 -21.80 -31.65 -42.42
C GLY A 797 -22.64 -30.38 -42.59
N CYS A 798 -23.58 -30.12 -41.69
CA CYS A 798 -24.35 -28.88 -41.65
C CYS A 798 -23.45 -27.68 -41.31
N ARG A 799 -23.62 -26.53 -41.99
CA ARG A 799 -22.78 -25.33 -41.82
C ARG A 799 -23.24 -24.37 -40.70
N GLY A 800 -24.23 -24.79 -39.92
CA GLY A 800 -24.95 -23.96 -38.96
C GLY A 800 -26.44 -24.24 -38.98
N VAL A 801 -27.07 -24.20 -37.82
CA VAL A 801 -28.48 -24.54 -37.64
C VAL A 801 -29.08 -23.93 -36.38
N THR A 802 -30.34 -24.29 -36.18
CA THR A 802 -31.37 -23.35 -35.87
C THR A 802 -32.56 -24.06 -35.21
N TYR A 803 -32.54 -24.25 -33.89
CA TYR A 803 -33.67 -24.75 -33.08
C TYR A 803 -34.33 -23.65 -32.24
N VAL A 804 -35.65 -23.66 -32.03
CA VAL A 804 -36.38 -22.57 -31.33
C VAL A 804 -37.47 -23.14 -30.45
N HIS A 805 -37.87 -22.32 -29.48
CA HIS A 805 -38.90 -22.66 -28.52
C HIS A 805 -40.09 -21.69 -28.62
N LEU A 806 -41.27 -22.29 -28.54
CA LEU A 806 -42.57 -21.63 -28.50
C LEU A 806 -43.38 -22.30 -27.38
N MET A 807 -43.87 -21.56 -26.40
CA MET A 807 -44.65 -22.10 -25.27
C MET A 807 -46.03 -21.43 -25.17
N PHE A 808 -46.99 -22.21 -24.68
CA PHE A 808 -48.42 -21.86 -24.61
C PHE A 808 -48.89 -21.93 -23.15
N GLU A 809 -50.19 -22.09 -22.89
CA GLU A 809 -50.75 -22.29 -21.54
C GLU A 809 -50.68 -23.75 -21.05
N ARG A 810 -50.65 -24.69 -22.01
CA ARG A 810 -50.43 -26.13 -21.82
C ARG A 810 -49.56 -26.66 -22.95
N HIS A 811 -49.00 -27.86 -22.86
CA HIS A 811 -48.30 -28.49 -23.99
C HIS A 811 -49.26 -28.56 -25.20
N GLN A 812 -48.89 -27.94 -26.32
CA GLN A 812 -49.64 -28.00 -27.57
C GLN A 812 -48.90 -28.82 -28.63
N VAL A 813 -49.66 -29.45 -29.53
CA VAL A 813 -49.11 -29.90 -30.82
C VAL A 813 -49.46 -28.84 -31.86
N LEU A 814 -48.45 -28.12 -32.33
CA LEU A 814 -48.54 -27.06 -33.33
C LEU A 814 -48.18 -27.60 -34.72
N ARG A 815 -48.50 -26.84 -35.78
CA ARG A 815 -48.15 -27.24 -37.15
C ARG A 815 -46.96 -26.44 -37.68
N SER A 816 -45.83 -27.13 -37.87
CA SER A 816 -44.58 -26.60 -38.42
C SER A 816 -44.34 -27.15 -39.82
N ALA A 817 -44.31 -26.27 -40.83
CA ALA A 817 -44.14 -26.61 -42.25
C ALA A 817 -44.98 -27.81 -42.74
N GLY A 818 -46.24 -27.87 -42.31
CA GLY A 818 -47.19 -28.93 -42.64
C GLY A 818 -47.20 -30.14 -41.69
N LEU A 819 -46.13 -30.35 -40.91
CA LEU A 819 -46.02 -31.42 -39.92
C LEU A 819 -46.61 -31.01 -38.57
N TRP A 820 -47.19 -31.96 -37.85
CA TRP A 820 -47.61 -31.75 -36.47
C TRP A 820 -46.46 -32.06 -35.52
N SER A 821 -46.07 -31.09 -34.70
CA SER A 821 -44.86 -31.14 -33.86
C SER A 821 -45.11 -30.55 -32.48
N GLU A 822 -44.29 -30.91 -31.50
CA GLU A 822 -44.43 -30.39 -30.13
C GLU A 822 -44.14 -28.88 -30.04
N SER A 823 -44.91 -28.17 -29.20
CA SER A 823 -44.45 -26.92 -28.61
C SER A 823 -43.28 -27.19 -27.65
N PHE A 824 -42.67 -26.16 -27.10
CA PHE A 824 -41.78 -26.33 -25.96
C PHE A 824 -42.53 -27.05 -24.82
N TYR A 825 -41.95 -28.16 -24.38
CA TYR A 825 -42.42 -28.97 -23.26
C TYR A 825 -41.21 -29.27 -22.38
N PRO A 826 -41.03 -28.51 -21.28
CA PRO A 826 -39.80 -28.57 -20.52
C PRO A 826 -39.64 -29.92 -19.81
N GLY A 827 -38.52 -30.58 -20.12
CA GLY A 827 -37.77 -31.38 -19.15
C GLY A 827 -36.46 -30.66 -18.81
N PRO A 828 -35.64 -31.18 -17.88
CA PRO A 828 -34.44 -30.50 -17.40
C PRO A 828 -33.50 -30.04 -18.54
N GLN A 829 -33.28 -30.92 -19.52
CA GLN A 829 -32.43 -30.68 -20.71
C GLN A 829 -33.01 -29.67 -21.72
N ALA A 830 -34.26 -29.26 -21.54
CA ALA A 830 -34.93 -28.27 -22.38
C ALA A 830 -35.01 -26.90 -21.67
N LEU A 831 -35.12 -26.89 -20.33
CA LEU A 831 -34.90 -25.68 -19.52
C LEU A 831 -33.42 -25.24 -19.59
N ALA A 832 -32.49 -26.19 -19.50
CA ALA A 832 -31.05 -26.01 -19.76
C ALA A 832 -30.72 -25.45 -21.16
N ALA A 833 -31.67 -25.52 -22.11
CA ALA A 833 -31.52 -24.97 -23.45
C ALA A 833 -32.07 -23.54 -23.59
N LEU A 834 -32.57 -22.93 -22.51
CA LEU A 834 -33.00 -21.53 -22.45
C LEU A 834 -31.87 -20.63 -21.94
N ASN A 835 -31.99 -19.31 -22.13
CA ASN A 835 -31.13 -18.31 -21.50
C ASN A 835 -31.83 -17.69 -20.27
N ARG A 836 -31.08 -17.04 -19.38
CA ARG A 836 -31.56 -16.55 -18.07
C ARG A 836 -32.80 -15.64 -18.15
N PRO A 837 -32.87 -14.60 -19.02
CA PRO A 837 -34.08 -13.76 -19.14
C PRO A 837 -35.31 -14.52 -19.64
N ALA A 838 -35.08 -15.56 -20.44
CA ALA A 838 -36.11 -16.46 -20.94
C ALA A 838 -36.64 -17.42 -19.86
N LEU A 839 -35.80 -17.81 -18.89
CA LEU A 839 -36.18 -18.64 -17.74
C LEU A 839 -36.94 -17.80 -16.70
N GLU A 840 -36.49 -16.58 -16.43
CA GLU A 840 -37.16 -15.62 -15.55
C GLU A 840 -38.55 -15.24 -16.10
N GLU A 841 -38.66 -14.97 -17.41
CA GLU A 841 -39.96 -14.77 -18.07
C GLU A 841 -40.83 -16.05 -18.00
N LEU A 842 -40.24 -17.25 -18.12
CA LEU A 842 -40.94 -18.52 -17.97
C LEU A 842 -41.52 -18.72 -16.57
N GLU A 843 -40.72 -18.44 -15.55
CA GLU A 843 -41.04 -18.68 -14.14
C GLU A 843 -42.03 -17.62 -13.60
N ALA A 844 -41.92 -16.37 -14.08
CA ALA A 844 -42.91 -15.33 -13.82
C ALA A 844 -44.28 -15.65 -14.47
N LEU A 845 -44.29 -16.22 -15.69
CA LEU A 845 -45.52 -16.63 -16.38
C LEU A 845 -46.08 -17.96 -15.87
N PHE A 846 -45.23 -18.87 -15.37
CA PHE A 846 -45.59 -20.20 -14.87
C PHE A 846 -44.82 -20.57 -13.59
N PRO A 847 -45.24 -20.07 -12.42
CA PRO A 847 -44.51 -20.26 -11.16
C PRO A 847 -44.28 -21.74 -10.81
N GLY A 848 -43.03 -22.09 -10.49
CA GLY A 848 -42.63 -23.46 -10.13
C GLY A 848 -42.39 -24.40 -11.32
N ILE A 849 -42.34 -23.90 -12.57
CA ILE A 849 -42.00 -24.68 -13.76
C ILE A 849 -40.55 -25.23 -13.74
N CYS A 850 -39.67 -24.59 -12.97
CA CYS A 850 -38.32 -25.05 -12.71
C CYS A 850 -38.29 -26.23 -11.69
N ALA A 851 -39.31 -26.35 -10.84
CA ALA A 851 -39.44 -27.39 -9.81
C ALA A 851 -40.34 -28.59 -10.21
N ALA A 852 -41.21 -28.44 -11.22
CA ALA A 852 -42.12 -29.50 -11.67
C ALA A 852 -42.39 -29.47 -13.17
N ILE A 853 -42.59 -30.65 -13.77
CA ILE A 853 -42.94 -30.79 -15.19
C ILE A 853 -44.23 -30.03 -15.49
N TYR A 854 -44.19 -29.22 -16.55
CA TYR A 854 -45.26 -28.38 -17.09
C TYR A 854 -46.50 -29.19 -17.57
N GLY A 855 -47.28 -29.69 -16.61
CA GLY A 855 -48.47 -30.48 -16.84
C GLY A 855 -48.21 -31.83 -17.52
N PRO A 856 -49.27 -32.58 -17.88
CA PRO A 856 -49.15 -33.77 -18.70
C PRO A 856 -48.84 -33.41 -20.17
N ALA A 857 -47.99 -34.20 -20.82
CA ALA A 857 -47.68 -34.02 -22.24
C ALA A 857 -48.94 -34.17 -23.12
N ALA A 858 -48.99 -33.42 -24.23
CA ALA A 858 -50.13 -33.44 -25.15
C ALA A 858 -50.44 -34.85 -25.70
N ARG A 859 -49.41 -35.69 -25.86
CA ARG A 859 -49.46 -37.14 -26.12
C ARG A 859 -48.28 -37.84 -25.46
N ASP A 860 -48.34 -39.16 -25.38
CA ASP A 860 -47.24 -40.03 -24.92
C ASP A 860 -45.97 -39.86 -25.77
N ILE A 861 -44.79 -39.90 -25.11
CA ILE A 861 -43.45 -39.76 -25.71
C ILE A 861 -42.62 -41.01 -25.37
N PRO A 862 -42.75 -42.12 -26.12
CA PRO A 862 -42.07 -43.38 -25.80
C PRO A 862 -40.54 -43.27 -25.93
N ARG A 863 -39.80 -43.91 -25.01
CA ARG A 863 -38.33 -44.05 -25.15
C ARG A 863 -38.03 -44.95 -26.35
N PHE A 864 -36.83 -44.85 -26.93
CA PHE A 864 -36.46 -45.66 -28.11
C PHE A 864 -36.66 -47.18 -27.93
N ARG A 865 -36.41 -47.69 -26.71
CA ARG A 865 -36.60 -49.09 -26.31
C ARG A 865 -38.07 -49.51 -26.11
N GLU A 866 -39.01 -48.58 -26.12
CA GLU A 866 -40.46 -48.79 -25.96
C GLU A 866 -41.23 -48.64 -27.28
N LEU A 867 -40.57 -48.26 -28.39
CA LEU A 867 -41.18 -48.21 -29.72
C LEU A 867 -41.64 -49.60 -30.19
N PRO A 868 -42.81 -49.78 -30.84
CA PRO A 868 -43.25 -51.07 -31.36
C PRO A 868 -42.22 -51.69 -32.32
N GLU A 869 -42.00 -53.01 -32.26
CA GLU A 869 -41.00 -53.70 -33.11
C GLU A 869 -41.23 -53.43 -34.61
N ARG A 870 -42.49 -53.44 -35.05
CA ARG A 870 -42.90 -53.10 -36.43
C ARG A 870 -42.48 -51.70 -36.87
N LEU A 871 -42.35 -50.75 -35.93
CA LEU A 871 -41.94 -49.37 -36.20
C LEU A 871 -40.40 -49.22 -36.21
N ARG A 872 -39.67 -50.15 -35.56
CA ARG A 872 -38.19 -50.20 -35.60
C ARG A 872 -37.65 -50.68 -36.95
N ASP A 873 -38.36 -51.61 -37.59
CA ASP A 873 -37.79 -52.39 -38.70
C ASP A 873 -38.08 -51.87 -40.12
N LEU A 874 -39.09 -51.01 -40.37
CA LEU A 874 -39.34 -50.51 -41.73
C LEU A 874 -40.05 -49.15 -41.81
N ARG A 875 -39.66 -48.40 -42.85
CA ARG A 875 -40.23 -47.17 -43.41
C ARG A 875 -41.68 -46.86 -43.00
N LEU A 876 -41.88 -45.62 -42.54
CA LEU A 876 -43.20 -45.05 -42.27
C LEU A 876 -44.12 -45.14 -43.51
N PRO A 877 -45.41 -45.44 -43.33
CA PRO A 877 -46.37 -45.45 -44.44
C PRO A 877 -46.54 -44.03 -45.00
N SER A 878 -46.67 -43.97 -46.33
CA SER A 878 -46.91 -42.75 -47.12
C SER A 878 -48.32 -42.17 -46.93
#